data_AF-A0A9X2D0K4-F1
#
_entry.id   AF-A0A9X2D0K4-F1
#
_cell.length_a   1.000
_cell.length_b   1.000
_cell.length_c   1.000
_cell.angle_alpha   90.00
_cell.angle_beta   90.00
_cell.angle_gamma   90.00
#
_symmetry.space_group_name_H-M   'P 1'
#
loop_
_entity.id
_entity.type
_entity.pdbx_description
1 polymer ?
#
loop_
_entity_poly.entity_id
_entity_poly.type
_entity_poly.pdbx_seq_one_letter_code
_entity_poly.pdbx_strand_id
1 'polypeptide(L)'
;MPKQLTDRLKEALNVSPAFDNCFFHSYAAHLLANKLPLPKDLFTFKSILGAESPASKLQARFPNQEALFLFEEYAHRHHPEQAPLSPHFIVEKTLVLGFLMREWFATQLSQNVGIADNLQEDAIKYFKIYREYRWDEVDSSALLGGANGCLYAANQEFLEFFVCYDSSSDSSSNPRFAQYFREARDDTDKALAAYWQAEGYQNYFRLIANPRAKIAYNEVVPVIKMLGQSLTIYDSKEDGSDKDRATVYSYKGNEEIPEMEVKFNAEMGHYYLLKTDETESLLKEYELSFKQYTDDRAEVLNVAGNKENKDIAANTKPSLLLGATCPDGHLSKPAFTLLLDRVDHFQAFIQEHQRRQKQLEEQQHAQQLEEQRKLKEVQEKANHVINQYVEQIRAFPFQFDKSTTADLIEQQKQALFKQLGDIIRNKEDLTFALKTLNIGASPKIQEAISTKTQEINSAAQQQLTKVKLIEEQQLQKQLEEQQRIQKQLEEQQRIQKQLEEQRKLQEAQQKAEQVVNQYAEQIRAFPFQFDKLMTVELIEKQKNALLTQLGDIIRNKEDLTFALKTLNIGASPKIQEAISTKTQEINSAAQQQLTKVKLIEEQQLQKQLEEQQRIQKQLEEQRKLQEAQQKAEQVVNQYAEQIRAFPFQFDKSTTADLIEQQKQALIKQLEGIIRNKEDLTQALKTLNIGQSPKIQEAISTKTQAINSAAQQQLIKVKLIEEQQLQKQLEEQQRIQKQLEEQRKLQEAQQVVNQYAEQIRAFPFQFDKSTTADLIEQQKQALIKQLEDIIRNKEDLTQALKTLNIGQSPKIQEAISTKTQAINLAAQQQLSVVRRHEEEQQRIQKQVEEQELERRREEQHVERLLEEEQLPPSEEIRRQQFMTTELIRIDAALSTLREQISRVDQHHSPEAFNKADRLLLQLQRARNNYSTALNQQDVIISQASSTFKETCARLIDDAKPLLERDLGWGDYLTNLLKTIANAIIWVGSFGQRSSFFPLIRSESILAIENVEQRLELSQNPF
;
A
#
# COMPACT_ATOMS: atom_id res chain seq x y z
N MET A 1 2.14 -35.86 23.24
CA MET A 1 2.17 -37.12 22.47
C MET A 1 1.37 -36.88 21.21
N PRO A 2 1.77 -37.44 20.05
CA PRO A 2 0.95 -37.36 18.84
C PRO A 2 -0.43 -37.99 19.11
N LYS A 3 -1.49 -37.36 18.60
CA LYS A 3 -2.87 -37.89 18.72
C LYS A 3 -2.96 -39.25 18.02
N GLN A 4 -3.78 -40.16 18.55
CA GLN A 4 -4.02 -41.44 17.86
C GLN A 4 -4.70 -41.17 16.51
N LEU A 5 -4.41 -42.01 15.49
CA LEU A 5 -5.02 -41.88 14.17
C LEU A 5 -6.56 -41.84 14.24
N THR A 6 -7.13 -42.61 15.17
CA THR A 6 -8.57 -42.63 15.51
C THR A 6 -9.14 -41.25 15.80
N ASP A 7 -8.39 -40.40 16.52
CA ASP A 7 -8.80 -39.05 16.91
C ASP A 7 -8.52 -38.06 15.78
N ARG A 8 -7.34 -38.16 15.12
CA ARG A 8 -6.99 -37.36 13.94
C ARG A 8 -8.03 -37.50 12.80
N LEU A 9 -8.60 -38.69 12.63
CA LEU A 9 -9.68 -38.96 11.66
C LEU A 9 -11.03 -38.36 12.05
N LYS A 10 -11.32 -38.22 13.35
CA LYS A 10 -12.54 -37.55 13.85
C LYS A 10 -12.43 -36.03 13.73
N GLU A 11 -11.24 -35.49 14.00
CA GLU A 11 -10.90 -34.06 13.93
C GLU A 11 -10.45 -33.59 12.53
N ALA A 12 -10.50 -34.48 11.52
CA ALA A 12 -10.10 -34.17 10.15
C ALA A 12 -10.95 -33.01 9.59
N LEU A 13 -10.26 -32.00 9.05
CA LEU A 13 -10.85 -30.75 8.57
C LEU A 13 -11.89 -31.02 7.49
N ASN A 14 -13.12 -30.54 7.70
CA ASN A 14 -14.14 -30.51 6.66
C ASN A 14 -13.82 -29.38 5.67
N VAL A 15 -13.35 -29.75 4.48
CA VAL A 15 -12.96 -28.81 3.41
C VAL A 15 -14.20 -28.43 2.59
N SER A 16 -14.16 -27.29 1.87
CA SER A 16 -15.30 -26.83 1.08
C SER A 16 -15.59 -27.78 -0.10
N PRO A 17 -16.85 -28.24 -0.30
CA PRO A 17 -17.24 -29.02 -1.47
C PRO A 17 -17.61 -28.15 -2.69
N ALA A 18 -17.45 -26.83 -2.63
CA ALA A 18 -17.85 -25.93 -3.72
C ALA A 18 -17.22 -26.34 -5.07
N PHE A 19 -18.04 -26.36 -6.13
CA PHE A 19 -17.66 -26.79 -7.49
C PHE A 19 -17.11 -28.22 -7.60
N ASP A 20 -17.39 -29.08 -6.61
CA ASP A 20 -16.84 -30.44 -6.45
C ASP A 20 -15.30 -30.47 -6.40
N ASN A 21 -14.68 -29.35 -5.98
CA ASN A 21 -13.22 -29.19 -5.88
C ASN A 21 -12.65 -29.67 -4.53
N CYS A 22 -13.40 -30.45 -3.74
CA CYS A 22 -13.04 -30.91 -2.39
C CYS A 22 -11.59 -31.45 -2.26
N PHE A 23 -11.14 -32.29 -3.18
CA PHE A 23 -9.75 -32.76 -3.22
C PHE A 23 -8.76 -31.62 -3.49
N PHE A 24 -8.99 -30.79 -4.52
CA PHE A 24 -8.09 -29.69 -4.89
C PHE A 24 -8.02 -28.61 -3.80
N HIS A 25 -9.13 -28.32 -3.12
CA HIS A 25 -9.14 -27.49 -1.92
C HIS A 25 -8.33 -28.12 -0.77
N SER A 26 -8.42 -29.44 -0.59
CA SER A 26 -7.63 -30.16 0.42
C SER A 26 -6.13 -30.07 0.11
N TYR A 27 -5.75 -30.24 -1.17
CA TYR A 27 -4.35 -30.13 -1.60
C TYR A 27 -3.84 -28.68 -1.48
N ALA A 28 -4.64 -27.69 -1.90
CA ALA A 28 -4.31 -26.28 -1.70
C ALA A 28 -4.14 -25.91 -0.22
N ALA A 29 -5.03 -26.38 0.66
CA ALA A 29 -4.91 -26.16 2.10
C ALA A 29 -3.66 -26.85 2.68
N HIS A 30 -3.33 -28.07 2.24
CA HIS A 30 -2.11 -28.77 2.62
C HIS A 30 -0.84 -27.99 2.21
N LEU A 31 -0.76 -27.50 0.97
CA LEU A 31 0.38 -26.70 0.51
C LEU A 31 0.52 -25.39 1.30
N LEU A 32 -0.58 -24.65 1.47
CA LEU A 32 -0.57 -23.37 2.21
C LEU A 32 -0.20 -23.54 3.68
N ALA A 33 -0.76 -24.54 4.37
CA ALA A 33 -0.49 -24.77 5.79
C ALA A 33 0.94 -25.24 6.07
N ASN A 34 1.51 -26.05 5.18
CA ASN A 34 2.92 -26.46 5.26
C ASN A 34 3.89 -25.43 4.65
N LYS A 35 3.41 -24.28 4.15
CA LYS A 35 4.19 -23.23 3.47
C LYS A 35 5.00 -23.75 2.27
N LEU A 36 4.47 -24.77 1.59
CA LEU A 36 5.07 -25.38 0.42
C LEU A 36 4.87 -24.49 -0.82
N PRO A 37 5.81 -24.49 -1.78
CA PRO A 37 5.66 -23.74 -3.02
C PRO A 37 4.51 -24.30 -3.87
N LEU A 38 3.70 -23.41 -4.46
CA LEU A 38 2.75 -23.79 -5.49
C LEU A 38 3.48 -24.21 -6.78
N PRO A 39 2.87 -25.02 -7.67
CA PRO A 39 3.45 -25.34 -8.98
C PRO A 39 3.82 -24.07 -9.76
N LYS A 40 5.04 -24.03 -10.32
CA LYS A 40 5.66 -22.79 -10.84
C LYS A 40 4.86 -22.13 -11.97
N ASP A 41 4.12 -22.91 -12.75
CA ASP A 41 3.32 -22.48 -13.89
C ASP A 41 1.80 -22.44 -13.59
N LEU A 42 1.37 -22.63 -12.32
CA LEU A 42 -0.06 -22.67 -11.94
C LEU A 42 -0.84 -21.42 -12.38
N PHE A 43 -0.18 -20.26 -12.42
CA PHE A 43 -0.79 -18.99 -12.83
C PHE A 43 -0.57 -18.64 -14.31
N THR A 44 0.11 -19.50 -15.08
CA THR A 44 0.50 -19.24 -16.48
C THR A 44 0.30 -20.41 -17.45
N PHE A 45 -0.11 -21.59 -16.98
CA PHE A 45 -0.37 -22.76 -17.84
C PHE A 45 -1.57 -22.49 -18.76
N LYS A 46 -1.55 -23.08 -19.97
CA LYS A 46 -2.67 -23.01 -20.92
C LYS A 46 -3.60 -24.20 -20.68
N SER A 47 -4.80 -23.95 -20.19
CA SER A 47 -5.78 -25.00 -19.91
C SER A 47 -6.15 -25.85 -21.14
N ILE A 48 -6.33 -27.15 -20.92
CA ILE A 48 -6.96 -28.09 -21.86
C ILE A 48 -8.37 -27.67 -22.33
N LEU A 49 -9.05 -26.81 -21.55
CA LEU A 49 -10.37 -26.23 -21.88
C LEU A 49 -10.27 -24.94 -22.71
N GLY A 50 -9.07 -24.44 -22.99
CA GLY A 50 -8.82 -23.22 -23.77
C GLY A 50 -8.93 -21.91 -22.97
N ALA A 51 -8.75 -20.78 -23.67
CA ALA A 51 -8.59 -19.46 -23.06
C ALA A 51 -9.84 -18.91 -22.32
N GLU A 52 -11.02 -19.46 -22.61
CA GLU A 52 -12.28 -19.08 -21.95
C GLU A 52 -12.57 -19.90 -20.68
N SER A 53 -11.64 -20.77 -20.27
CA SER A 53 -11.82 -21.64 -19.11
C SER A 53 -11.88 -20.88 -17.77
N PRO A 54 -12.47 -21.49 -16.72
CA PRO A 54 -12.43 -20.94 -15.37
C PRO A 54 -11.02 -20.58 -14.88
N ALA A 55 -10.04 -21.46 -15.05
CA ALA A 55 -8.65 -21.19 -14.67
C ALA A 55 -8.05 -20.04 -15.48
N SER A 56 -8.26 -19.98 -16.80
CA SER A 56 -7.76 -18.89 -17.66
C SER A 56 -8.34 -17.53 -17.23
N LYS A 57 -9.63 -17.49 -16.87
CA LYS A 57 -10.32 -16.30 -16.36
C LYS A 57 -9.85 -15.87 -14.97
N LEU A 58 -9.40 -16.82 -14.14
CA LEU A 58 -8.76 -16.55 -12.86
C LEU A 58 -7.31 -16.09 -13.03
N GLN A 59 -6.51 -16.68 -13.91
CA GLN A 59 -5.14 -16.26 -14.21
C GLN A 59 -5.06 -14.79 -14.69
N ALA A 60 -6.07 -14.35 -15.46
CA ALA A 60 -6.19 -12.95 -15.87
C ALA A 60 -6.36 -11.96 -14.69
N ARG A 61 -6.87 -12.43 -13.55
CA ARG A 61 -7.06 -11.65 -12.30
C ARG A 61 -5.94 -11.91 -11.28
N PHE A 62 -5.39 -13.12 -11.29
CA PHE A 62 -4.35 -13.61 -10.40
C PHE A 62 -3.15 -14.07 -11.26
N PRO A 63 -2.31 -13.15 -11.77
CA PRO A 63 -1.18 -13.49 -12.64
C PRO A 63 -0.02 -14.19 -11.91
N ASN A 64 -0.04 -14.22 -10.58
CA ASN A 64 0.98 -14.84 -9.73
C ASN A 64 0.40 -15.15 -8.33
N GLN A 65 1.20 -15.80 -7.48
CA GLN A 65 0.82 -16.11 -6.09
C GLN A 65 0.63 -14.87 -5.21
N GLU A 66 1.36 -13.77 -5.46
CA GLU A 66 1.25 -12.53 -4.69
C GLU A 66 -0.12 -11.86 -4.87
N ALA A 67 -0.73 -11.99 -6.05
CA ALA A 67 -2.07 -11.49 -6.32
C ALA A 67 -3.16 -12.13 -5.42
N LEU A 68 -2.88 -13.26 -4.75
CA LEU A 68 -3.80 -13.84 -3.75
C LEU A 68 -3.89 -13.02 -2.45
N PHE A 69 -2.96 -12.07 -2.20
CA PHE A 69 -3.08 -11.09 -1.10
C PHE A 69 -4.17 -10.03 -1.34
N LEU A 70 -4.89 -10.09 -2.47
CA LEU A 70 -6.06 -9.27 -2.77
C LEU A 70 -7.10 -9.27 -1.63
N PHE A 71 -7.32 -10.43 -1.00
CA PHE A 71 -8.33 -10.58 0.05
C PHE A 71 -7.91 -9.85 1.34
N GLU A 72 -6.65 -10.02 1.75
CA GLU A 72 -6.06 -9.22 2.82
C GLU A 72 -6.12 -7.72 2.53
N GLU A 73 -5.63 -7.28 1.37
CA GLU A 73 -5.55 -5.86 1.03
C GLU A 73 -6.94 -5.22 0.98
N TYR A 74 -7.94 -5.94 0.45
CA TYR A 74 -9.34 -5.50 0.46
C TYR A 74 -9.86 -5.34 1.89
N ALA A 75 -9.71 -6.36 2.75
CA ALA A 75 -10.24 -6.34 4.10
C ALA A 75 -9.62 -5.22 4.96
N HIS A 76 -8.29 -5.07 4.93
CA HIS A 76 -7.56 -4.03 5.67
C HIS A 76 -7.97 -2.61 5.24
N ARG A 77 -8.29 -2.40 3.95
CA ARG A 77 -8.73 -1.09 3.43
C ARG A 77 -10.22 -0.83 3.63
N HIS A 78 -11.07 -1.85 3.55
CA HIS A 78 -12.53 -1.71 3.64
C HIS A 78 -13.03 -1.61 5.09
N HIS A 79 -12.39 -2.33 6.03
CA HIS A 79 -12.75 -2.33 7.45
C HIS A 79 -11.50 -2.25 8.35
N PRO A 80 -10.74 -1.13 8.34
CA PRO A 80 -9.48 -1.00 9.07
C PRO A 80 -9.60 -1.15 10.60
N GLU A 81 -10.79 -0.92 11.16
CA GLU A 81 -11.06 -1.03 12.60
C GLU A 81 -11.48 -2.45 13.04
N GLN A 82 -11.71 -3.38 12.11
CA GLN A 82 -12.19 -4.73 12.40
C GLN A 82 -11.17 -5.77 11.95
N ALA A 83 -10.57 -6.48 12.91
CA ALA A 83 -9.72 -7.62 12.60
C ALA A 83 -10.57 -8.73 11.93
N PRO A 84 -10.16 -9.27 10.76
CA PRO A 84 -10.89 -10.33 10.09
C PRO A 84 -10.85 -11.64 10.90
N LEU A 85 -11.90 -12.45 10.80
CA LEU A 85 -11.99 -13.77 11.44
C LEU A 85 -10.86 -14.73 10.99
N SER A 86 -10.42 -14.59 9.74
CA SER A 86 -9.31 -15.31 9.13
C SER A 86 -8.32 -14.28 8.54
N PRO A 87 -7.24 -13.90 9.24
CA PRO A 87 -6.26 -12.94 8.73
C PRO A 87 -5.52 -13.42 7.47
N HIS A 88 -5.47 -14.72 7.19
CA HIS A 88 -4.80 -15.28 6.01
C HIS A 88 -5.76 -15.60 4.84
N PHE A 89 -7.08 -15.40 5.00
CA PHE A 89 -8.11 -15.64 3.99
C PHE A 89 -7.97 -16.99 3.27
N ILE A 90 -7.71 -18.05 4.04
CA ILE A 90 -7.35 -19.35 3.49
C ILE A 90 -8.52 -20.02 2.76
N VAL A 91 -9.77 -19.75 3.14
CA VAL A 91 -10.96 -20.26 2.43
C VAL A 91 -11.06 -19.61 1.05
N GLU A 92 -10.89 -18.29 0.95
CA GLU A 92 -10.90 -17.56 -0.31
C GLU A 92 -9.78 -18.03 -1.25
N LYS A 93 -8.56 -18.18 -0.71
CA LYS A 93 -7.41 -18.64 -1.48
C LYS A 93 -7.58 -20.08 -1.97
N THR A 94 -8.07 -20.99 -1.13
CA THR A 94 -8.30 -22.37 -1.54
C THR A 94 -9.42 -22.49 -2.56
N LEU A 95 -10.50 -21.70 -2.47
CA LEU A 95 -11.55 -21.63 -3.50
C LEU A 95 -10.99 -21.23 -4.88
N VAL A 96 -10.11 -20.22 -4.95
CA VAL A 96 -9.45 -19.81 -6.20
C VAL A 96 -8.46 -20.88 -6.68
N LEU A 97 -7.59 -21.36 -5.79
CA LEU A 97 -6.59 -22.39 -6.12
C LEU A 97 -7.23 -23.71 -6.56
N GLY A 98 -8.42 -24.06 -6.07
CA GLY A 98 -9.15 -25.26 -6.48
C GLY A 98 -9.45 -25.33 -7.97
N PHE A 99 -9.86 -24.21 -8.58
CA PHE A 99 -10.05 -24.11 -10.03
C PHE A 99 -8.73 -24.21 -10.80
N LEU A 100 -7.71 -23.44 -10.37
CA LEU A 100 -6.40 -23.44 -11.01
C LEU A 100 -5.77 -24.84 -10.98
N MET A 101 -5.81 -25.51 -9.82
CA MET A 101 -5.28 -26.85 -9.63
C MET A 101 -6.07 -27.90 -10.40
N ARG A 102 -7.42 -27.85 -10.45
CA ARG A 102 -8.21 -28.79 -11.25
C ARG A 102 -7.76 -28.81 -12.71
N GLU A 103 -7.74 -27.64 -13.34
CA GLU A 103 -7.40 -27.53 -14.75
C GLU A 103 -5.91 -27.76 -15.01
N TRP A 104 -5.03 -27.38 -14.06
CA TRP A 104 -3.60 -27.67 -14.14
C TRP A 104 -3.33 -29.18 -14.06
N PHE A 105 -3.89 -29.89 -13.08
CA PHE A 105 -3.77 -31.35 -12.93
C PHE A 105 -4.17 -32.05 -14.23
N ALA A 106 -5.35 -31.72 -14.77
CA ALA A 106 -5.83 -32.30 -16.02
C ALA A 106 -4.94 -31.97 -17.24
N THR A 107 -4.38 -30.75 -17.30
CA THR A 107 -3.52 -30.30 -18.40
C THR A 107 -2.14 -30.96 -18.35
N GLN A 108 -1.52 -31.12 -17.17
CA GLN A 108 -0.23 -31.79 -17.03
C GLN A 108 -0.35 -33.28 -17.39
N LEU A 109 -1.47 -33.92 -17.01
CA LEU A 109 -1.73 -35.30 -17.43
C LEU A 109 -1.94 -35.41 -18.93
N SER A 110 -2.83 -34.61 -19.53
CA SER A 110 -3.15 -34.75 -20.96
C SER A 110 -1.99 -34.50 -21.93
N GLN A 111 -0.91 -33.88 -21.46
CA GLN A 111 0.34 -33.67 -22.21
C GLN A 111 1.37 -34.79 -21.99
N ASN A 112 1.18 -35.67 -21.00
CA ASN A 112 2.12 -36.71 -20.63
C ASN A 112 1.75 -38.07 -21.28
N VAL A 113 2.28 -38.30 -22.48
CA VAL A 113 2.05 -39.53 -23.28
C VAL A 113 2.35 -40.81 -22.48
N GLY A 114 3.39 -40.82 -21.63
CA GLY A 114 3.71 -41.98 -20.81
C GLY A 114 2.61 -42.33 -19.78
N ILE A 115 1.77 -41.37 -19.38
CA ILE A 115 0.60 -41.65 -18.53
C ILE A 115 -0.57 -42.15 -19.38
N ALA A 116 -0.69 -41.75 -20.65
CA ALA A 116 -1.69 -42.29 -21.58
C ALA A 116 -1.55 -43.81 -21.76
N ASP A 117 -0.31 -44.26 -21.98
CA ASP A 117 0.01 -45.68 -22.13
C ASP A 117 -0.21 -46.46 -20.84
N ASN A 118 0.23 -45.92 -19.68
CA ASN A 118 0.02 -46.55 -18.37
C ASN A 118 -1.46 -46.67 -17.98
N LEU A 119 -2.31 -45.72 -18.38
CA LEU A 119 -3.76 -45.78 -18.09
C LEU A 119 -4.55 -46.59 -19.13
N GLN A 120 -3.97 -46.92 -20.29
CA GLN A 120 -4.68 -47.59 -21.37
C GLN A 120 -5.21 -48.97 -20.97
N GLU A 121 -4.40 -49.79 -20.28
CA GLU A 121 -4.81 -51.15 -19.89
C GLU A 121 -6.01 -51.13 -18.94
N ASP A 122 -5.97 -50.27 -17.91
CA ASP A 122 -7.10 -50.10 -16.98
C ASP A 122 -8.32 -49.47 -17.68
N ALA A 123 -8.13 -48.50 -18.58
CA ALA A 123 -9.23 -47.89 -19.33
C ALA A 123 -9.97 -48.92 -20.20
N ILE A 124 -9.23 -49.74 -20.96
CA ILE A 124 -9.79 -50.82 -21.79
C ILE A 124 -10.54 -51.85 -20.94
N LYS A 125 -9.94 -52.27 -19.82
CA LYS A 125 -10.56 -53.18 -18.83
C LYS A 125 -11.87 -52.61 -18.29
N TYR A 126 -11.91 -51.34 -17.90
CA TYR A 126 -13.13 -50.72 -17.39
C TYR A 126 -14.17 -50.45 -18.48
N PHE A 127 -13.76 -50.21 -19.73
CA PHE A 127 -14.70 -50.14 -20.87
C PHE A 127 -15.38 -51.49 -21.14
N LYS A 128 -14.68 -52.62 -20.98
CA LYS A 128 -15.29 -53.97 -21.04
C LYS A 128 -16.26 -54.20 -19.88
N ILE A 129 -15.86 -53.87 -18.65
CA ILE A 129 -16.71 -53.98 -17.45
C ILE A 129 -17.98 -53.11 -17.59
N TYR A 130 -17.88 -51.90 -18.16
CA TYR A 130 -19.05 -51.06 -18.45
C TYR A 130 -20.02 -51.79 -19.40
N ARG A 131 -19.49 -52.39 -20.48
CA ARG A 131 -20.29 -53.13 -21.45
C ARG A 131 -20.99 -54.34 -20.84
N GLU A 132 -20.28 -55.11 -20.02
CA GLU A 132 -20.82 -56.27 -19.28
C GLU A 132 -21.99 -55.84 -18.39
N TYR A 133 -21.81 -54.85 -17.51
CA TYR A 133 -22.90 -54.35 -16.66
C TYR A 133 -24.08 -53.76 -17.45
N ARG A 134 -23.82 -53.10 -18.58
CA ARG A 134 -24.89 -52.57 -19.44
C ARG A 134 -25.68 -53.66 -20.17
N TRP A 135 -25.11 -54.85 -20.36
CA TRP A 135 -25.85 -56.03 -20.83
C TRP A 135 -26.64 -56.71 -19.72
N ASP A 136 -26.17 -56.66 -18.47
CA ASP A 136 -26.91 -57.07 -17.27
C ASP A 136 -28.00 -56.04 -16.84
N GLU A 137 -28.50 -55.23 -17.78
CA GLU A 137 -29.54 -54.20 -17.60
C GLU A 137 -29.27 -53.13 -16.52
N VAL A 138 -28.01 -52.95 -16.08
CA VAL A 138 -27.64 -51.87 -15.17
C VAL A 138 -27.75 -50.52 -15.88
N ASP A 139 -28.44 -49.55 -15.28
CA ASP A 139 -28.57 -48.21 -15.87
C ASP A 139 -27.23 -47.44 -15.88
N SER A 140 -26.97 -46.66 -16.95
CA SER A 140 -25.78 -45.79 -17.04
C SER A 140 -25.56 -44.94 -15.80
N SER A 141 -26.60 -44.31 -15.24
CA SER A 141 -26.49 -43.39 -14.11
C SER A 141 -25.91 -44.04 -12.85
N ALA A 142 -26.17 -45.34 -12.63
CA ALA A 142 -25.57 -46.10 -11.54
C ALA A 142 -24.06 -46.30 -11.75
N LEU A 143 -23.63 -46.57 -12.99
CA LEU A 143 -22.23 -46.71 -13.36
C LEU A 143 -21.48 -45.37 -13.31
N LEU A 144 -22.11 -44.27 -13.72
CA LEU A 144 -21.57 -42.91 -13.66
C LEU A 144 -21.35 -42.40 -12.22
N GLY A 145 -21.98 -43.01 -11.21
CA GLY A 145 -21.79 -42.66 -9.80
C GLY A 145 -20.60 -43.37 -9.11
N GLY A 146 -19.99 -44.38 -9.75
CA GLY A 146 -18.95 -45.21 -9.14
C GLY A 146 -17.54 -44.61 -9.16
N ALA A 147 -16.55 -45.35 -8.65
CA ALA A 147 -15.14 -44.95 -8.62
C ALA A 147 -14.48 -44.75 -10.00
N ASN A 148 -15.12 -45.22 -11.08
CA ASN A 148 -14.73 -44.98 -12.47
C ASN A 148 -15.74 -44.08 -13.21
N GLY A 149 -16.65 -43.43 -12.47
CA GLY A 149 -17.74 -42.64 -13.03
C GLY A 149 -17.28 -41.51 -13.93
N CYS A 150 -16.15 -40.88 -13.60
CA CYS A 150 -15.51 -39.86 -14.45
C CYS A 150 -15.00 -40.44 -15.77
N LEU A 151 -14.35 -41.61 -15.73
CA LEU A 151 -13.87 -42.33 -16.93
C LEU A 151 -15.04 -42.70 -17.85
N TYR A 152 -16.15 -43.19 -17.28
CA TYR A 152 -17.34 -43.55 -18.03
C TYR A 152 -18.06 -42.31 -18.60
N ALA A 153 -18.28 -41.27 -17.80
CA ALA A 153 -18.95 -40.04 -18.23
C ALA A 153 -18.20 -39.35 -19.38
N ALA A 154 -16.86 -39.31 -19.33
CA ALA A 154 -16.05 -38.71 -20.38
C ALA A 154 -16.09 -39.45 -21.72
N ASN A 155 -16.44 -40.74 -21.69
CA ASN A 155 -16.44 -41.64 -22.84
C ASN A 155 -17.84 -42.18 -23.17
N GLN A 156 -18.90 -41.60 -22.58
CA GLN A 156 -20.24 -42.18 -22.58
C GLN A 156 -20.79 -42.40 -24.00
N GLU A 157 -20.62 -41.44 -24.92
CA GLU A 157 -21.07 -41.59 -26.31
C GLU A 157 -20.44 -42.80 -27.01
N PHE A 158 -19.14 -43.05 -26.76
CA PHE A 158 -18.42 -44.20 -27.32
C PHE A 158 -18.80 -45.50 -26.60
N LEU A 159 -19.00 -45.45 -25.29
CA LEU A 159 -19.37 -46.62 -24.49
C LEU A 159 -20.79 -47.12 -24.81
N GLU A 160 -21.78 -46.24 -24.97
CA GLU A 160 -23.12 -46.63 -25.42
C GLU A 160 -23.09 -47.18 -26.86
N PHE A 161 -22.23 -46.64 -27.74
CA PHE A 161 -21.99 -47.24 -29.05
C PHE A 161 -21.37 -48.65 -28.94
N PHE A 162 -20.36 -48.83 -28.07
CA PHE A 162 -19.68 -50.11 -27.85
C PHE A 162 -20.61 -51.18 -27.25
N VAL A 163 -21.54 -50.81 -26.35
CA VAL A 163 -22.60 -51.70 -25.84
C VAL A 163 -23.44 -52.27 -26.98
N CYS A 164 -23.85 -51.40 -27.90
CA CYS A 164 -24.68 -51.74 -29.06
C CYS A 164 -23.91 -52.32 -30.27
N TYR A 165 -22.56 -52.36 -30.23
CA TYR A 165 -21.75 -52.79 -31.36
C TYR A 165 -21.79 -54.31 -31.56
N ASP A 166 -22.37 -54.76 -32.68
CA ASP A 166 -22.34 -56.15 -33.12
C ASP A 166 -21.59 -56.27 -34.44
N SER A 167 -20.44 -56.98 -34.41
CA SER A 167 -19.57 -57.27 -35.54
C SER A 167 -20.23 -58.04 -36.70
N SER A 168 -21.43 -58.60 -36.48
CA SER A 168 -22.22 -59.29 -37.51
C SER A 168 -23.28 -58.39 -38.17
N SER A 169 -23.45 -57.16 -37.71
CA SER A 169 -24.48 -56.22 -38.17
C SER A 169 -23.87 -55.02 -38.90
N ASP A 170 -24.50 -54.59 -40.00
CA ASP A 170 -24.14 -53.37 -40.75
C ASP A 170 -24.69 -52.11 -40.03
N SER A 171 -24.42 -52.01 -38.72
CA SER A 171 -25.07 -51.06 -37.80
C SER A 171 -24.48 -49.65 -37.93
N SER A 172 -25.04 -48.89 -38.87
CA SER A 172 -24.70 -47.52 -39.23
C SER A 172 -24.99 -46.44 -38.15
N SER A 173 -25.06 -46.79 -36.86
CA SER A 173 -25.58 -45.91 -35.80
C SER A 173 -24.66 -44.74 -35.43
N ASN A 174 -23.34 -44.88 -35.57
CA ASN A 174 -22.40 -43.75 -35.48
C ASN A 174 -21.14 -43.98 -36.33
N PRO A 175 -21.00 -43.34 -37.51
CA PRO A 175 -19.88 -43.57 -38.41
C PRO A 175 -18.52 -43.09 -37.85
N ARG A 176 -18.51 -42.19 -36.85
CA ARG A 176 -17.29 -41.72 -36.16
C ARG A 176 -16.62 -42.86 -35.39
N PHE A 177 -17.38 -43.61 -34.59
CA PHE A 177 -16.81 -44.65 -33.73
C PHE A 177 -16.62 -45.99 -34.47
N ALA A 178 -17.45 -46.27 -35.48
CA ALA A 178 -17.32 -47.45 -36.33
C ALA A 178 -16.00 -47.51 -37.14
N GLN A 179 -15.24 -46.42 -37.25
CA GLN A 179 -13.92 -46.46 -37.90
C GLN A 179 -12.89 -47.28 -37.09
N TYR A 180 -12.88 -47.15 -35.76
CA TYR A 180 -11.89 -47.82 -34.90
C TYR A 180 -12.00 -49.35 -34.97
N PHE A 181 -13.22 -49.88 -35.03
CA PHE A 181 -13.47 -51.32 -35.14
C PHE A 181 -13.16 -51.85 -36.55
N ARG A 182 -13.51 -51.10 -37.61
CA ARG A 182 -13.19 -51.47 -39.00
C ARG A 182 -11.68 -51.49 -39.26
N GLU A 183 -10.94 -50.49 -38.78
CA GLU A 183 -9.48 -50.43 -38.93
C GLU A 183 -8.77 -51.50 -38.10
N ALA A 184 -9.29 -51.82 -36.92
CA ALA A 184 -8.82 -52.92 -36.08
C ALA A 184 -9.14 -54.33 -36.61
N ARG A 185 -9.93 -54.44 -37.69
CA ARG A 185 -10.48 -55.72 -38.22
C ARG A 185 -11.27 -56.50 -37.16
N ASP A 186 -12.14 -55.78 -36.45
CA ASP A 186 -13.00 -56.28 -35.36
C ASP A 186 -12.26 -56.84 -34.12
N ASP A 187 -10.94 -56.66 -34.04
CA ASP A 187 -10.18 -56.85 -32.81
C ASP A 187 -10.59 -55.77 -31.79
N THR A 188 -11.39 -56.19 -30.81
CA THR A 188 -11.97 -55.28 -29.81
C THR A 188 -10.90 -54.57 -28.98
N ASP A 189 -9.82 -55.25 -28.58
CA ASP A 189 -8.77 -54.61 -27.77
C ASP A 189 -7.99 -53.57 -28.56
N LYS A 190 -7.70 -53.85 -29.83
CA LYS A 190 -7.11 -52.84 -30.73
C LYS A 190 -8.06 -51.67 -31.01
N ALA A 191 -9.36 -51.92 -31.17
CA ALA A 191 -10.34 -50.86 -31.39
C ALA A 191 -10.50 -49.94 -30.17
N LEU A 192 -10.56 -50.51 -28.96
CA LEU A 192 -10.63 -49.75 -27.70
C LEU A 192 -9.32 -48.95 -27.46
N ALA A 193 -8.15 -49.53 -27.74
CA ALA A 193 -6.87 -48.83 -27.67
C ALA A 193 -6.78 -47.68 -28.70
N ALA A 194 -7.21 -47.91 -29.94
CA ALA A 194 -7.22 -46.89 -30.99
C ALA A 194 -8.13 -45.71 -30.63
N TYR A 195 -9.34 -45.98 -30.11
CA TYR A 195 -10.23 -44.93 -29.59
C TYR A 195 -9.61 -44.15 -28.43
N TRP A 196 -9.01 -44.86 -27.46
CA TRP A 196 -8.37 -44.24 -26.28
C TRP A 196 -7.29 -43.24 -26.69
N GLN A 197 -6.37 -43.67 -27.56
CA GLN A 197 -5.25 -42.85 -28.03
C GLN A 197 -5.72 -41.72 -28.98
N ALA A 198 -6.74 -41.94 -29.79
CA ALA A 198 -7.25 -40.93 -30.74
C ALA A 198 -8.03 -39.80 -30.06
N GLU A 199 -8.93 -40.13 -29.12
CA GLU A 199 -9.81 -39.13 -28.49
C GLU A 199 -10.21 -39.43 -27.04
N GLY A 200 -10.35 -40.70 -26.64
CA GLY A 200 -10.85 -41.06 -25.31
C GLY A 200 -10.02 -40.52 -24.14
N TYR A 201 -8.69 -40.57 -24.28
CA TYR A 201 -7.74 -40.01 -23.30
C TYR A 201 -7.91 -38.50 -23.11
N GLN A 202 -8.03 -37.75 -24.22
CA GLN A 202 -8.23 -36.30 -24.17
C GLN A 202 -9.61 -35.92 -23.65
N ASN A 203 -10.65 -36.71 -23.97
CA ASN A 203 -11.99 -36.52 -23.43
C ASN A 203 -12.02 -36.72 -21.90
N TYR A 204 -11.31 -37.73 -21.37
CA TYR A 204 -11.19 -37.98 -19.94
C TYR A 204 -10.61 -36.78 -19.17
N PHE A 205 -9.47 -36.24 -19.63
CA PHE A 205 -8.88 -35.08 -18.96
C PHE A 205 -9.64 -33.77 -19.18
N ARG A 206 -10.36 -33.61 -20.31
CA ARG A 206 -11.29 -32.49 -20.48
C ARG A 206 -12.45 -32.55 -19.47
N LEU A 207 -12.96 -33.74 -19.14
CA LEU A 207 -13.99 -33.85 -18.11
C LEU A 207 -13.42 -33.57 -16.71
N ILE A 208 -12.24 -34.12 -16.36
CA ILE A 208 -11.59 -33.84 -15.06
C ILE A 208 -11.34 -32.34 -14.87
N ALA A 209 -10.93 -31.64 -15.93
CA ALA A 209 -10.72 -30.19 -15.93
C ALA A 209 -12.00 -29.38 -15.66
N ASN A 210 -13.17 -29.92 -15.97
CA ASN A 210 -14.44 -29.21 -15.83
C ASN A 210 -14.85 -29.13 -14.33
N PRO A 211 -15.10 -27.94 -13.77
CA PRO A 211 -15.72 -27.84 -12.44
C PRO A 211 -17.04 -28.62 -12.40
N ARG A 212 -17.36 -29.21 -11.24
CA ARG A 212 -18.51 -30.13 -11.01
C ARG A 212 -18.38 -31.53 -11.59
N ALA A 213 -17.29 -31.85 -12.30
CA ALA A 213 -16.91 -33.24 -12.47
C ALA A 213 -16.44 -33.77 -11.10
N LYS A 214 -17.24 -34.65 -10.49
CA LYS A 214 -16.82 -35.41 -9.31
C LYS A 214 -15.61 -36.28 -9.68
N ILE A 215 -14.60 -36.24 -8.82
CA ILE A 215 -13.34 -36.95 -9.00
C ILE A 215 -13.13 -37.94 -7.84
N ALA A 216 -12.87 -39.20 -8.16
CA ALA A 216 -12.43 -40.18 -7.19
C ALA A 216 -10.91 -40.02 -6.99
N TYR A 217 -10.32 -40.86 -6.15
CA TYR A 217 -8.88 -40.81 -5.90
C TYR A 217 -8.06 -41.29 -7.11
N ASN A 218 -8.65 -42.15 -7.96
CA ASN A 218 -8.02 -42.68 -9.17
C ASN A 218 -7.63 -41.57 -10.16
N GLU A 219 -8.45 -40.53 -10.32
CA GLU A 219 -8.18 -39.39 -11.20
C GLU A 219 -6.94 -38.57 -10.77
N VAL A 220 -6.70 -38.46 -9.46
CA VAL A 220 -5.71 -37.53 -8.89
C VAL A 220 -4.39 -38.20 -8.49
N VAL A 221 -4.42 -39.49 -8.18
CA VAL A 221 -3.24 -40.30 -7.83
C VAL A 221 -2.10 -40.21 -8.87
N PRO A 222 -2.33 -40.25 -10.20
CA PRO A 222 -1.25 -40.09 -11.18
C PRO A 222 -0.49 -38.77 -11.06
N VAL A 223 -1.17 -37.64 -10.78
CA VAL A 223 -0.52 -36.34 -10.59
C VAL A 223 0.24 -36.30 -9.28
N ILE A 224 -0.33 -36.84 -8.21
CA ILE A 224 0.32 -36.90 -6.89
C ILE A 224 1.63 -37.69 -6.95
N LYS A 225 1.66 -38.80 -7.69
CA LYS A 225 2.90 -39.54 -8.01
C LYS A 225 3.88 -38.70 -8.84
N MET A 226 3.40 -38.03 -9.89
CA MET A 226 4.23 -37.17 -10.75
C MET A 226 4.87 -36.00 -9.97
N LEU A 227 4.15 -35.46 -9.00
CA LEU A 227 4.61 -34.40 -8.08
C LEU A 227 5.55 -34.90 -6.98
N GLY A 228 5.68 -36.22 -6.79
CA GLY A 228 6.40 -36.80 -5.67
C GLY A 228 5.78 -36.49 -4.31
N GLN A 229 4.48 -36.18 -4.26
CA GLN A 229 3.77 -35.89 -3.00
C GLN A 229 3.38 -37.22 -2.32
N SER A 230 3.82 -37.42 -1.08
CA SER A 230 3.32 -38.54 -0.26
C SER A 230 1.84 -38.32 0.07
N LEU A 231 0.99 -39.33 -0.17
CA LEU A 231 -0.46 -39.27 0.04
C LEU A 231 -0.98 -40.59 0.63
N THR A 232 -1.73 -40.49 1.73
CA THR A 232 -2.48 -41.61 2.31
C THR A 232 -3.97 -41.24 2.43
N ILE A 233 -4.83 -42.16 1.98
CA ILE A 233 -6.29 -42.01 1.93
C ILE A 233 -6.94 -43.09 2.81
N TYR A 234 -7.74 -42.64 3.78
CA TYR A 234 -8.49 -43.49 4.71
C TYR A 234 -9.97 -43.55 4.32
N ASP A 235 -10.59 -44.74 4.46
CA ASP A 235 -12.04 -44.91 4.31
C ASP A 235 -12.78 -44.15 5.45
N SER A 236 -13.95 -43.58 5.16
CA SER A 236 -14.75 -42.83 6.14
C SER A 236 -15.89 -43.62 6.80
N LYS A 237 -16.00 -44.94 6.56
CA LYS A 237 -17.09 -45.77 7.10
C LYS A 237 -17.39 -45.46 8.56
N GLU A 238 -18.65 -45.13 8.81
CA GLU A 238 -19.13 -44.57 10.09
C GLU A 238 -19.39 -45.62 11.16
N ASP A 239 -19.27 -46.92 10.83
CA ASP A 239 -19.69 -48.05 11.68
C ASP A 239 -18.83 -48.26 12.94
N GLY A 240 -17.85 -47.38 13.19
CA GLY A 240 -17.21 -47.20 14.49
C GLY A 240 -16.40 -48.39 15.00
N SER A 241 -16.26 -49.45 14.19
CA SER A 241 -15.52 -50.64 14.55
C SER A 241 -14.01 -50.38 14.44
N ASP A 242 -13.36 -50.18 15.58
CA ASP A 242 -11.96 -49.74 15.69
C ASP A 242 -10.90 -50.75 15.18
N LYS A 243 -11.31 -51.82 14.48
CA LYS A 243 -10.42 -52.95 14.14
C LYS A 243 -9.93 -52.99 12.69
N ASP A 244 -10.70 -52.51 11.72
CA ASP A 244 -10.35 -52.62 10.29
C ASP A 244 -10.62 -51.32 9.50
N ARG A 245 -10.06 -50.19 9.95
CA ARG A 245 -10.05 -48.95 9.16
C ARG A 245 -9.09 -49.09 7.97
N ALA A 246 -9.61 -49.55 6.85
CA ALA A 246 -8.85 -49.75 5.63
C ALA A 246 -8.21 -48.45 5.15
N THR A 247 -6.88 -48.49 4.96
CA THR A 247 -6.20 -47.55 4.08
C THR A 247 -6.61 -47.89 2.66
N VAL A 248 -7.39 -47.01 2.03
CA VAL A 248 -7.90 -47.18 0.66
C VAL A 248 -6.75 -47.05 -0.34
N TYR A 249 -5.83 -46.13 -0.04
CA TYR A 249 -4.67 -45.86 -0.87
C TYR A 249 -3.53 -45.31 -0.01
N SER A 250 -2.28 -45.69 -0.30
CA SER A 250 -1.10 -45.02 0.25
C SER A 250 0.03 -45.03 -0.77
N TYR A 251 0.75 -43.91 -0.85
CA TYR A 251 1.94 -43.73 -1.67
C TYR A 251 2.94 -42.86 -0.92
N LYS A 252 4.19 -43.31 -0.87
CA LYS A 252 5.33 -42.54 -0.37
C LYS A 252 6.06 -41.93 -1.56
N GLY A 253 6.12 -40.61 -1.58
CA GLY A 253 6.85 -39.79 -2.55
C GLY A 253 8.19 -39.33 -1.97
N ASN A 254 8.52 -38.05 -2.16
CA ASN A 254 9.69 -37.42 -1.55
C ASN A 254 9.47 -37.27 -0.03
N GLU A 255 10.40 -37.79 0.77
CA GLU A 255 10.38 -37.70 2.24
C GLU A 255 10.63 -36.27 2.76
N GLU A 256 11.20 -35.38 1.95
CA GLU A 256 11.35 -33.95 2.29
C GLU A 256 10.03 -33.17 2.24
N ILE A 257 8.98 -33.72 1.60
CA ILE A 257 7.66 -33.10 1.49
C ILE A 257 6.74 -33.70 2.57
N PRO A 258 6.15 -32.89 3.47
CA PRO A 258 5.19 -33.36 4.46
C PRO A 258 4.09 -34.24 3.84
N GLU A 259 3.79 -35.36 4.50
CA GLU A 259 2.77 -36.29 4.01
C GLU A 259 1.38 -35.66 4.04
N MET A 260 0.62 -35.83 2.96
CA MET A 260 -0.77 -35.46 2.89
C MET A 260 -1.61 -36.66 3.33
N GLU A 261 -2.36 -36.51 4.41
CA GLU A 261 -3.31 -37.52 4.88
C GLU A 261 -4.74 -37.01 4.70
N VAL A 262 -5.61 -37.80 4.07
CA VAL A 262 -7.03 -37.47 3.90
C VAL A 262 -7.95 -38.62 4.27
N LYS A 263 -9.13 -38.29 4.79
CA LYS A 263 -10.25 -39.22 4.93
C LYS A 263 -11.21 -38.98 3.76
N PHE A 264 -11.64 -40.03 3.07
CA PHE A 264 -12.51 -39.95 1.90
C PHE A 264 -13.86 -40.63 2.17
N ASN A 265 -14.95 -39.88 2.06
CA ASN A 265 -16.31 -40.42 2.05
C ASN A 265 -16.71 -40.71 0.61
N ALA A 266 -16.78 -42.00 0.25
CA ALA A 266 -17.08 -42.44 -1.10
C ALA A 266 -18.53 -42.14 -1.55
N GLU A 267 -19.50 -42.21 -0.63
CA GLU A 267 -20.92 -41.95 -0.93
C GLU A 267 -21.17 -40.48 -1.27
N MET A 268 -20.52 -39.57 -0.53
CA MET A 268 -20.59 -38.14 -0.79
C MET A 268 -19.66 -37.70 -1.93
N GLY A 269 -18.57 -38.43 -2.16
CA GLY A 269 -17.43 -37.99 -2.98
C GLY A 269 -16.63 -36.87 -2.31
N HIS A 270 -16.51 -36.90 -0.98
CA HIS A 270 -15.99 -35.78 -0.18
C HIS A 270 -14.70 -36.13 0.57
N TYR A 271 -13.79 -35.15 0.65
CA TYR A 271 -12.48 -35.30 1.28
C TYR A 271 -12.36 -34.41 2.52
N TYR A 272 -11.75 -34.97 3.56
CA TYR A 272 -11.42 -34.29 4.81
C TYR A 272 -9.90 -34.35 5.02
N LEU A 273 -9.26 -33.21 5.25
CA LEU A 273 -7.81 -33.11 5.43
C LEU A 273 -7.41 -33.39 6.88
N LEU A 274 -6.54 -34.37 7.13
CA LEU A 274 -6.03 -34.60 8.48
C LEU A 274 -5.03 -33.50 8.87
N LYS A 275 -5.10 -33.09 10.14
CA LYS A 275 -4.22 -32.08 10.71
C LYS A 275 -2.93 -32.71 11.25
N THR A 276 -1.89 -31.89 11.33
CA THR A 276 -0.59 -32.15 11.99
C THR A 276 -0.35 -31.04 13.01
N ASP A 277 0.60 -31.22 13.93
CA ASP A 277 0.90 -30.21 14.95
C ASP A 277 1.38 -28.88 14.31
N GLU A 278 2.03 -28.95 13.15
CA GLU A 278 2.48 -27.82 12.34
C GLU A 278 1.33 -27.09 11.61
N THR A 279 0.35 -27.86 11.13
CA THR A 279 -0.76 -27.31 10.31
C THR A 279 -2.00 -26.93 11.10
N GLU A 280 -2.17 -27.43 12.34
CA GLU A 280 -3.36 -27.22 13.19
C GLU A 280 -3.76 -25.74 13.30
N SER A 281 -2.81 -24.82 13.49
CA SER A 281 -3.12 -23.39 13.68
C SER A 281 -3.83 -22.77 12.47
N LEU A 282 -3.33 -23.00 11.26
CA LEU A 282 -3.89 -22.41 10.04
C LEU A 282 -5.13 -23.19 9.55
N LEU A 283 -5.15 -24.50 9.76
CA LEU A 283 -6.33 -25.32 9.43
C LEU A 283 -7.50 -25.09 10.41
N LYS A 284 -7.23 -24.67 11.65
CA LYS A 284 -8.26 -24.20 12.58
C LYS A 284 -8.81 -22.82 12.21
N GLU A 285 -7.97 -21.94 11.65
CA GLU A 285 -8.43 -20.68 11.04
C GLU A 285 -9.34 -20.96 9.83
N TYR A 286 -8.96 -21.91 8.97
CA TYR A 286 -9.84 -22.40 7.89
C TYR A 286 -11.17 -22.89 8.45
N GLU A 287 -11.16 -23.73 9.49
CA GLU A 287 -12.36 -24.33 10.08
C GLU A 287 -13.35 -23.27 10.60
N LEU A 288 -12.85 -22.23 11.27
CA LEU A 288 -13.65 -21.09 11.74
C LEU A 288 -14.24 -20.28 10.57
N SER A 289 -13.43 -19.95 9.57
CA SER A 289 -13.90 -19.22 8.38
C SER A 289 -14.92 -20.04 7.58
N PHE A 290 -14.66 -21.32 7.33
CA PHE A 290 -15.56 -22.17 6.55
C PHE A 290 -16.88 -22.46 7.29
N LYS A 291 -16.86 -22.47 8.63
CA LYS A 291 -18.09 -22.45 9.43
C LYS A 291 -18.88 -21.16 9.20
N GLN A 292 -18.26 -19.99 9.27
CA GLN A 292 -18.93 -18.70 8.97
C GLN A 292 -19.52 -18.68 7.56
N TYR A 293 -18.79 -19.19 6.55
CA TYR A 293 -19.31 -19.37 5.18
C TYR A 293 -20.54 -20.28 5.13
N THR A 294 -20.58 -21.33 5.95
CA THR A 294 -21.72 -22.27 5.99
C THR A 294 -22.95 -21.63 6.64
N ASP A 295 -22.75 -20.92 7.75
CA ASP A 295 -23.80 -20.20 8.49
C ASP A 295 -24.35 -19.03 7.64
N ASP A 296 -23.48 -18.18 7.08
CA ASP A 296 -23.83 -17.08 6.16
C ASP A 296 -24.60 -17.58 4.94
N ARG A 297 -24.19 -18.72 4.36
CA ARG A 297 -24.85 -19.32 3.19
C ARG A 297 -26.24 -19.83 3.53
N ALA A 298 -26.41 -20.46 4.69
CA ALA A 298 -27.72 -20.90 5.15
C ALA A 298 -28.68 -19.71 5.31
N GLU A 299 -28.21 -18.61 5.91
CA GLU A 299 -29.00 -17.38 6.04
C GLU A 299 -29.40 -16.79 4.67
N VAL A 300 -28.44 -16.64 3.74
CA VAL A 300 -28.69 -16.11 2.38
C VAL A 300 -29.67 -16.98 1.59
N LEU A 301 -29.56 -18.30 1.68
CA LEU A 301 -30.48 -19.22 1.00
C LEU A 301 -31.90 -19.15 1.60
N ASN A 302 -32.03 -18.83 2.89
CA ASN A 302 -33.31 -18.66 3.59
C ASN A 302 -33.97 -17.28 3.40
N VAL A 303 -33.29 -16.29 2.80
CA VAL A 303 -33.89 -14.97 2.52
C VAL A 303 -35.12 -15.12 1.60
N ALA A 304 -36.26 -14.58 2.05
CA ALA A 304 -37.48 -14.56 1.24
C ALA A 304 -37.40 -13.48 0.13
N GLY A 305 -37.85 -13.83 -1.07
CA GLY A 305 -37.90 -12.90 -2.21
C GLY A 305 -37.37 -13.49 -3.51
N ASN A 306 -37.08 -12.60 -4.47
CA ASN A 306 -36.46 -12.98 -5.73
C ASN A 306 -34.95 -13.25 -5.55
N LYS A 307 -34.27 -13.63 -6.64
CA LYS A 307 -32.83 -13.92 -6.63
C LYS A 307 -31.97 -12.70 -6.31
N GLU A 308 -32.39 -11.51 -6.75
CA GLU A 308 -31.69 -10.24 -6.53
C GLU A 308 -31.59 -9.90 -5.04
N ASN A 309 -32.66 -10.13 -4.27
CA ASN A 309 -32.62 -10.00 -2.81
C ASN A 309 -31.56 -10.91 -2.17
N LYS A 310 -31.37 -12.13 -2.70
CA LYS A 310 -30.36 -13.07 -2.22
C LYS A 310 -28.95 -12.66 -2.63
N ASP A 311 -28.77 -12.08 -3.82
CA ASP A 311 -27.48 -11.52 -4.25
C ASP A 311 -27.06 -10.33 -3.37
N ILE A 312 -27.99 -9.42 -3.06
CA ILE A 312 -27.77 -8.30 -2.14
C ILE A 312 -27.40 -8.84 -0.76
N ALA A 313 -28.17 -9.79 -0.23
CA ALA A 313 -27.87 -10.42 1.06
C ALA A 313 -26.47 -11.07 1.06
N ALA A 314 -26.10 -11.81 0.00
CA ALA A 314 -24.77 -12.43 -0.13
C ALA A 314 -23.63 -11.41 -0.12
N ASN A 315 -23.81 -10.25 -0.74
CA ASN A 315 -22.79 -9.20 -0.81
C ASN A 315 -22.59 -8.42 0.51
N THR A 316 -23.56 -8.49 1.44
CA THR A 316 -23.48 -7.85 2.77
C THR A 316 -22.90 -8.74 3.87
N LYS A 317 -22.60 -10.01 3.57
CA LYS A 317 -22.01 -10.95 4.54
C LYS A 317 -20.49 -10.79 4.67
N PRO A 318 -19.90 -11.14 5.83
CA PRO A 318 -18.45 -11.06 6.03
C PRO A 318 -17.66 -12.04 5.15
N SER A 319 -18.26 -13.19 4.80
CA SER A 319 -17.68 -14.19 3.89
C SER A 319 -17.51 -13.62 2.46
N LEU A 320 -16.29 -13.23 2.09
CA LEU A 320 -16.03 -12.38 0.91
C LEU A 320 -16.55 -12.96 -0.42
N LEU A 321 -16.39 -14.26 -0.62
CA LEU A 321 -16.77 -15.01 -1.83
C LEU A 321 -18.05 -15.85 -1.65
N LEU A 322 -18.91 -15.50 -0.70
CA LEU A 322 -20.06 -16.32 -0.30
C LEU A 322 -20.93 -16.78 -1.48
N GLY A 323 -21.27 -15.87 -2.41
CA GLY A 323 -22.11 -16.16 -3.58
C GLY A 323 -21.54 -17.26 -4.49
N ALA A 324 -20.22 -17.46 -4.48
CA ALA A 324 -19.56 -18.55 -5.22
C ALA A 324 -19.73 -19.93 -4.54
N THR A 325 -20.12 -19.97 -3.26
CA THR A 325 -20.33 -21.21 -2.49
C THR A 325 -21.80 -21.64 -2.46
N CYS A 326 -22.71 -20.81 -2.99
CA CYS A 326 -24.12 -21.14 -3.16
C CYS A 326 -24.31 -22.10 -4.36
N PRO A 327 -25.24 -23.07 -4.29
CA PRO A 327 -25.61 -23.87 -5.45
C PRO A 327 -26.26 -22.99 -6.53
N ASP A 328 -26.06 -23.31 -7.82
CA ASP A 328 -26.68 -22.52 -8.88
C ASP A 328 -28.22 -22.57 -8.83
N GLY A 329 -28.85 -21.68 -9.59
CA GLY A 329 -30.30 -21.55 -9.61
C GLY A 329 -30.85 -20.81 -8.38
N HIS A 330 -30.10 -20.70 -7.29
CA HIS A 330 -30.53 -19.99 -6.07
C HIS A 330 -30.24 -18.48 -6.11
N LEU A 331 -29.14 -18.09 -6.77
CA LEU A 331 -28.73 -16.70 -7.03
C LEU A 331 -28.99 -16.30 -8.49
N SER A 332 -28.86 -15.02 -8.85
CA SER A 332 -29.22 -14.54 -10.21
C SER A 332 -28.26 -15.02 -11.30
N LYS A 333 -26.97 -15.11 -10.97
CA LYS A 333 -25.89 -15.54 -11.87
C LYS A 333 -25.33 -16.92 -11.46
N PRO A 334 -24.64 -17.64 -12.36
CA PRO A 334 -23.89 -18.84 -12.01
C PRO A 334 -22.84 -18.56 -10.93
N ALA A 335 -22.59 -19.53 -10.05
CA ALA A 335 -21.74 -19.33 -8.87
C ALA A 335 -20.29 -18.90 -9.24
N PHE A 336 -19.74 -19.40 -10.35
CA PHE A 336 -18.41 -18.98 -10.82
C PHE A 336 -18.39 -17.53 -11.37
N THR A 337 -19.48 -17.07 -11.99
CA THR A 337 -19.59 -15.67 -12.42
C THR A 337 -19.62 -14.73 -11.22
N LEU A 338 -20.32 -15.11 -10.15
CA LEU A 338 -20.34 -14.34 -8.90
C LEU A 338 -18.96 -14.27 -8.21
N LEU A 339 -18.14 -15.32 -8.34
CA LEU A 339 -16.75 -15.30 -7.89
C LEU A 339 -15.96 -14.22 -8.65
N LEU A 340 -16.04 -14.21 -9.99
CA LEU A 340 -15.32 -13.23 -10.82
C LEU A 340 -15.81 -11.81 -10.56
N ASP A 341 -17.13 -11.58 -10.49
CA ASP A 341 -17.72 -10.27 -10.18
C ASP A 341 -17.20 -9.70 -8.85
N ARG A 342 -17.03 -10.56 -7.82
CA ARG A 342 -16.49 -10.14 -6.51
C ARG A 342 -14.98 -9.85 -6.56
N VAL A 343 -14.20 -10.67 -7.25
CA VAL A 343 -12.76 -10.43 -7.44
C VAL A 343 -12.52 -9.11 -8.20
N ASP A 344 -13.30 -8.85 -9.26
CA ASP A 344 -13.22 -7.59 -10.03
C ASP A 344 -13.60 -6.38 -9.16
N HIS A 345 -14.63 -6.52 -8.31
CA HIS A 345 -15.01 -5.49 -7.34
C HIS A 345 -13.89 -5.19 -6.33
N PHE A 346 -13.23 -6.22 -5.79
CA PHE A 346 -12.11 -6.03 -4.85
C PHE A 346 -10.94 -5.31 -5.52
N GLN A 347 -10.58 -5.70 -6.74
CA GLN A 347 -9.52 -5.04 -7.52
C GLN A 347 -9.84 -3.58 -7.82
N ALA A 348 -11.07 -3.29 -8.27
CA ALA A 348 -11.53 -1.92 -8.52
C ALA A 348 -11.53 -1.06 -7.26
N PHE A 349 -11.99 -1.60 -6.13
CA PHE A 349 -11.98 -0.91 -4.83
C PHE A 349 -10.55 -0.53 -4.39
N ILE A 350 -9.61 -1.48 -4.47
CA ILE A 350 -8.21 -1.26 -4.11
C ILE A 350 -7.57 -0.20 -5.02
N GLN A 351 -7.77 -0.29 -6.34
CA GLN A 351 -7.23 0.67 -7.30
C GLN A 351 -7.77 2.10 -7.06
N GLU A 352 -9.08 2.23 -6.79
CA GLU A 352 -9.69 3.52 -6.45
C GLU A 352 -9.17 4.07 -5.12
N HIS A 353 -9.01 3.22 -4.10
CA HIS A 353 -8.42 3.63 -2.82
C HIS A 353 -6.96 4.08 -2.97
N GLN A 354 -6.16 3.36 -3.75
CA GLN A 354 -4.77 3.75 -4.06
C GLN A 354 -4.73 5.08 -4.85
N ARG A 355 -5.64 5.31 -5.79
CA ARG A 355 -5.78 6.61 -6.49
C ARG A 355 -6.09 7.74 -5.52
N ARG A 356 -7.02 7.55 -4.57
CA ARG A 356 -7.37 8.57 -3.57
C ARG A 356 -6.23 8.90 -2.63
N GLN A 357 -5.49 7.89 -2.16
CA GLN A 357 -4.28 8.10 -1.35
C GLN A 357 -3.24 8.90 -2.13
N LYS A 358 -2.94 8.50 -3.38
CA LYS A 358 -2.00 9.24 -4.23
C LYS A 358 -2.44 10.68 -4.49
N GLN A 359 -3.73 10.93 -4.70
CA GLN A 359 -4.27 12.29 -4.83
C GLN A 359 -4.13 13.11 -3.56
N LEU A 360 -4.30 12.50 -2.38
CA LEU A 360 -4.11 13.16 -1.09
C LEU A 360 -2.62 13.48 -0.85
N GLU A 361 -1.71 12.54 -1.16
CA GLU A 361 -0.26 12.75 -1.13
C GLU A 361 0.18 13.84 -2.11
N GLU A 362 -0.35 13.85 -3.34
CA GLU A 362 -0.10 14.89 -4.34
C GLU A 362 -0.61 16.27 -3.86
N GLN A 363 -1.77 16.33 -3.20
CA GLN A 363 -2.29 17.56 -2.60
C GLN A 363 -1.42 18.05 -1.42
N GLN A 364 -1.00 17.16 -0.53
CA GLN A 364 -0.11 17.49 0.59
C GLN A 364 1.26 17.97 0.07
N HIS A 365 1.84 17.29 -0.91
CA HIS A 365 3.08 17.70 -1.56
C HIS A 365 2.94 19.03 -2.30
N ALA A 366 1.81 19.28 -2.96
CA ALA A 366 1.52 20.58 -3.60
C ALA A 366 1.41 21.72 -2.57
N GLN A 367 0.77 21.49 -1.42
CA GLN A 367 0.72 22.44 -0.31
C GLN A 367 2.11 22.73 0.24
N GLN A 368 2.91 21.70 0.53
CA GLN A 368 4.31 21.84 0.96
C GLN A 368 5.16 22.61 -0.06
N LEU A 369 4.97 22.35 -1.36
CA LEU A 369 5.68 23.06 -2.43
C LEU A 369 5.26 24.53 -2.53
N GLU A 370 3.98 24.85 -2.26
CA GLU A 370 3.50 26.23 -2.19
C GLU A 370 4.09 26.98 -0.97
N GLU A 371 4.19 26.31 0.19
CA GLU A 371 4.86 26.84 1.38
C GLU A 371 6.36 27.07 1.14
N GLN A 372 7.05 26.10 0.53
CA GLN A 372 8.45 26.26 0.13
C GLN A 372 8.62 27.41 -0.88
N ARG A 373 7.71 27.58 -1.83
CA ARG A 373 7.73 28.70 -2.78
C ARG A 373 7.56 30.04 -2.07
N LYS A 374 6.64 30.16 -1.11
CA LYS A 374 6.45 31.37 -0.28
C LYS A 374 7.71 31.68 0.54
N LEU A 375 8.32 30.67 1.16
CA LEU A 375 9.56 30.80 1.92
C LEU A 375 10.72 31.25 1.00
N LYS A 376 10.82 30.66 -0.20
CA LYS A 376 11.83 31.02 -1.20
C LYS A 376 11.66 32.46 -1.69
N GLU A 377 10.43 32.93 -1.93
CA GLU A 377 10.17 34.32 -2.33
C GLU A 377 10.57 35.32 -1.24
N VAL A 378 10.32 35.00 0.03
CA VAL A 378 10.78 35.78 1.19
C VAL A 378 12.31 35.79 1.29
N GLN A 379 12.96 34.63 1.07
CA GLN A 379 14.41 34.49 1.04
C GLN A 379 15.06 35.23 -0.15
N GLU A 380 14.43 35.23 -1.33
CA GLU A 380 14.88 35.98 -2.51
C GLU A 380 14.79 37.49 -2.28
N LYS A 381 13.72 37.99 -1.65
CA LYS A 381 13.59 39.41 -1.25
C LYS A 381 14.67 39.83 -0.25
N ALA A 382 14.95 39.02 0.77
CA ALA A 382 16.02 39.30 1.74
C ALA A 382 17.42 39.25 1.09
N ASN A 383 17.66 38.30 0.18
CA ASN A 383 18.89 38.24 -0.61
C ASN A 383 19.04 39.43 -1.57
N HIS A 384 17.95 39.95 -2.14
CA HIS A 384 17.98 41.15 -2.98
C HIS A 384 18.47 42.37 -2.19
N VAL A 385 17.95 42.59 -0.98
CA VAL A 385 18.44 43.64 -0.06
C VAL A 385 19.93 43.45 0.24
N ILE A 386 20.37 42.24 0.62
CA ILE A 386 21.79 41.93 0.86
C ILE A 386 22.67 42.27 -0.36
N ASN A 387 22.22 41.91 -1.57
CA ASN A 387 22.97 42.20 -2.80
C ASN A 387 23.01 43.72 -3.11
N GLN A 388 21.95 44.48 -2.83
CA GLN A 388 21.98 45.94 -2.95
C GLN A 388 23.04 46.58 -2.03
N TYR A 389 23.18 46.07 -0.80
CA TYR A 389 24.24 46.52 0.12
C TYR A 389 25.64 46.11 -0.36
N VAL A 390 25.81 44.90 -0.91
CA VAL A 390 27.07 44.45 -1.54
C VAL A 390 27.47 45.39 -2.69
N GLU A 391 26.53 45.78 -3.54
CA GLU A 391 26.81 46.71 -4.65
C GLU A 391 27.12 48.14 -4.16
N GLN A 392 26.45 48.63 -3.11
CA GLN A 392 26.83 49.91 -2.47
C GLN A 392 28.26 49.89 -1.91
N ILE A 393 28.68 48.77 -1.30
CA ILE A 393 30.04 48.57 -0.80
C ILE A 393 31.06 48.49 -1.94
N ARG A 394 30.74 47.76 -3.02
CA ARG A 394 31.59 47.67 -4.23
C ARG A 394 31.74 49.00 -4.95
N ALA A 395 30.66 49.78 -5.04
CA ALA A 395 30.64 51.09 -5.68
C ALA A 395 31.29 52.20 -4.82
N PHE A 396 31.74 51.91 -3.59
CA PHE A 396 32.35 52.91 -2.70
C PHE A 396 33.59 53.57 -3.37
N PRO A 397 33.55 54.88 -3.65
CA PRO A 397 34.61 55.56 -4.37
C PRO A 397 35.75 55.94 -3.44
N PHE A 398 36.99 55.68 -3.84
CA PHE A 398 38.18 56.10 -3.11
C PHE A 398 39.34 56.44 -4.07
N GLN A 399 40.16 57.41 -3.71
CA GLN A 399 41.34 57.86 -4.47
C GLN A 399 42.46 58.30 -3.51
N PHE A 400 43.72 58.06 -3.89
CA PHE A 400 44.94 58.43 -3.13
C PHE A 400 45.85 59.37 -3.94
N ASP A 401 45.29 60.06 -4.93
CA ASP A 401 45.97 60.69 -6.08
C ASP A 401 46.84 61.92 -5.74
N LYS A 402 46.86 62.38 -4.49
CA LYS A 402 47.57 63.59 -4.05
C LYS A 402 48.55 63.36 -2.89
N SER A 403 48.79 62.11 -2.51
CA SER A 403 49.58 61.77 -1.33
C SER A 403 51.00 61.35 -1.70
N THR A 404 51.97 62.18 -1.28
CA THR A 404 53.40 62.08 -1.65
C THR A 404 54.30 61.47 -0.58
N THR A 405 53.76 61.13 0.59
CA THR A 405 54.50 60.56 1.73
C THR A 405 53.73 59.38 2.33
N ALA A 406 54.44 58.43 2.94
CA ALA A 406 53.85 57.23 3.53
C ALA A 406 52.81 57.56 4.64
N ASP A 407 53.08 58.56 5.47
CA ASP A 407 52.20 58.93 6.60
C ASP A 407 50.86 59.51 6.13
N LEU A 408 50.85 60.28 5.03
CA LEU A 408 49.63 60.89 4.49
C LEU A 408 48.72 59.83 3.82
N ILE A 409 49.33 58.81 3.21
CA ILE A 409 48.62 57.65 2.66
C ILE A 409 47.92 56.87 3.78
N GLU A 410 48.60 56.67 4.92
CA GLU A 410 48.03 55.93 6.06
C GLU A 410 46.87 56.69 6.74
N GLN A 411 46.97 58.02 6.88
CA GLN A 411 45.87 58.83 7.44
C GLN A 411 44.61 58.81 6.55
N GLN A 412 44.77 58.90 5.22
CA GLN A 412 43.64 58.82 4.28
C GLN A 412 42.99 57.42 4.31
N LYS A 413 43.80 56.36 4.38
CA LYS A 413 43.34 54.97 4.52
C LYS A 413 42.48 54.78 5.77
N GLN A 414 42.87 55.35 6.91
CA GLN A 414 42.07 55.29 8.15
C GLN A 414 40.72 56.02 8.03
N ALA A 415 40.68 57.19 7.37
CA ALA A 415 39.43 57.92 7.14
C ALA A 415 38.45 57.15 6.22
N LEU A 416 38.97 56.52 5.16
CA LEU A 416 38.18 55.71 4.24
C LEU A 416 37.58 54.46 4.92
N PHE A 417 38.32 53.79 5.79
CA PHE A 417 37.78 52.65 6.57
C PHE A 417 36.67 53.05 7.53
N LYS A 418 36.72 54.26 8.11
CA LYS A 418 35.62 54.78 8.93
C LYS A 418 34.35 54.96 8.10
N GLN A 419 34.46 55.62 6.94
CA GLN A 419 33.33 55.84 6.03
C GLN A 419 32.75 54.53 5.48
N LEU A 420 33.61 53.55 5.17
CA LEU A 420 33.18 52.21 4.74
C LEU A 420 32.38 51.49 5.85
N GLY A 421 32.77 51.66 7.13
CA GLY A 421 32.05 51.10 8.27
C GLY A 421 30.70 51.76 8.54
N ASP A 422 30.55 53.04 8.24
CA ASP A 422 29.30 53.79 8.45
C ASP A 422 28.18 53.40 7.45
N ILE A 423 28.52 52.78 6.30
CA ILE A 423 27.54 52.23 5.33
C ILE A 423 26.72 51.05 5.90
N ILE A 424 27.29 50.34 6.88
CA ILE A 424 26.71 49.11 7.47
C ILE A 424 26.04 49.37 8.82
N ARG A 425 26.35 50.49 9.49
CA ARG A 425 25.78 50.82 10.80
C ARG A 425 24.38 51.42 10.66
N ASN A 426 23.44 50.86 11.43
CA ASN A 426 22.10 51.39 11.65
C ASN A 426 21.25 51.60 10.39
N LYS A 427 21.02 50.53 9.62
CA LYS A 427 19.93 50.48 8.65
C LYS A 427 18.98 49.29 8.91
N GLU A 428 17.70 49.62 9.09
CA GLU A 428 16.67 48.71 9.60
C GLU A 428 16.25 47.64 8.59
N ASP A 429 16.31 47.98 7.30
CA ASP A 429 16.08 47.10 6.15
C ASP A 429 17.10 45.96 6.04
N LEU A 430 18.40 46.26 6.20
CA LEU A 430 19.45 45.24 6.27
C LEU A 430 19.30 44.36 7.51
N THR A 431 18.96 44.97 8.65
CA THR A 431 18.71 44.25 9.91
C THR A 431 17.51 43.31 9.80
N PHE A 432 16.44 43.76 9.14
CA PHE A 432 15.25 42.95 8.82
C PHE A 432 15.61 41.79 7.89
N ALA A 433 16.31 42.05 6.77
CA ALA A 433 16.73 41.00 5.82
C ALA A 433 17.61 39.93 6.47
N LEU A 434 18.56 40.31 7.32
CA LEU A 434 19.42 39.38 8.08
C LEU A 434 18.60 38.55 9.08
N LYS A 435 17.62 39.16 9.78
CA LYS A 435 16.71 38.47 10.69
C LYS A 435 15.76 37.51 9.97
N THR A 436 15.22 37.89 8.82
CA THR A 436 14.39 37.04 7.95
C THR A 436 15.14 35.79 7.46
N LEU A 437 16.45 35.89 7.29
CA LEU A 437 17.33 34.77 6.89
C LEU A 437 17.95 34.03 8.08
N ASN A 438 17.65 34.44 9.32
CA ASN A 438 18.23 33.91 10.56
C ASN A 438 19.78 33.87 10.57
N ILE A 439 20.44 34.88 9.99
CA ILE A 439 21.91 35.00 9.94
C ILE A 439 22.36 36.29 10.64
N GLY A 440 23.30 36.17 11.59
CA GLY A 440 23.80 37.33 12.34
C GLY A 440 24.62 38.33 11.50
N ALA A 441 25.25 37.86 10.43
CA ALA A 441 25.92 38.67 9.43
C ALA A 441 25.93 37.93 8.09
N SER A 442 25.86 38.66 6.96
CA SER A 442 25.96 38.07 5.63
C SER A 442 27.42 37.88 5.22
N PRO A 443 27.87 36.65 4.88
CA PRO A 443 29.22 36.40 4.39
C PRO A 443 29.54 37.22 3.13
N LYS A 444 28.56 37.44 2.24
CA LYS A 444 28.74 38.27 1.03
C LYS A 444 29.02 39.73 1.35
N ILE A 445 28.42 40.26 2.43
CA ILE A 445 28.70 41.63 2.89
C ILE A 445 30.08 41.68 3.53
N GLN A 446 30.46 40.69 4.35
CA GLN A 446 31.81 40.59 4.91
C GLN A 446 32.89 40.44 3.83
N GLU A 447 32.63 39.65 2.79
CA GLU A 447 33.49 39.49 1.61
C GLU A 447 33.60 40.79 0.82
N ALA A 448 32.48 41.49 0.57
CA ALA A 448 32.50 42.80 -0.10
C ALA A 448 33.30 43.84 0.71
N ILE A 449 33.13 43.88 2.03
CA ILE A 449 33.91 44.74 2.93
C ILE A 449 35.39 44.36 2.89
N SER A 450 35.71 43.07 2.98
CA SER A 450 37.08 42.56 2.94
C SER A 450 37.77 42.89 1.62
N THR A 451 37.09 42.65 0.50
CA THR A 451 37.56 42.95 -0.86
C THR A 451 37.75 44.45 -1.03
N LYS A 452 36.79 45.30 -0.59
CA LYS A 452 36.94 46.76 -0.68
C LYS A 452 38.04 47.29 0.23
N THR A 453 38.22 46.68 1.41
CA THR A 453 39.35 46.93 2.32
C THR A 453 40.68 46.54 1.69
N GLN A 454 40.73 45.41 0.97
CA GLN A 454 41.89 44.98 0.20
C GLN A 454 42.16 45.88 -1.01
N GLU A 455 41.14 46.38 -1.71
CA GLU A 455 41.29 47.37 -2.80
C GLU A 455 41.88 48.68 -2.28
N ILE A 456 41.37 49.21 -1.16
CA ILE A 456 41.89 50.41 -0.50
C ILE A 456 43.35 50.19 -0.05
N ASN A 457 43.64 49.06 0.60
CA ASN A 457 45.01 48.69 0.99
C ASN A 457 45.93 48.48 -0.21
N SER A 458 45.46 47.86 -1.28
CA SER A 458 46.23 47.57 -2.50
C SER A 458 46.53 48.84 -3.27
N ALA A 459 45.59 49.79 -3.37
CA ALA A 459 45.86 51.10 -3.98
C ALA A 459 46.89 51.90 -3.18
N ALA A 460 46.79 51.90 -1.84
CA ALA A 460 47.81 52.48 -0.96
C ALA A 460 49.18 51.80 -1.15
N GLN A 461 49.21 50.47 -1.23
CA GLN A 461 50.43 49.69 -1.43
C GLN A 461 51.01 49.83 -2.84
N GLN A 462 50.20 49.96 -3.88
CA GLN A 462 50.67 50.18 -5.26
C GLN A 462 51.30 51.57 -5.40
N GLN A 463 50.75 52.59 -4.72
CA GLN A 463 51.37 53.90 -4.61
C GLN A 463 52.71 53.83 -3.86
N LEU A 464 52.83 52.95 -2.86
CA LEU A 464 54.07 52.66 -2.14
C LEU A 464 55.09 51.82 -2.96
N THR A 465 54.63 50.93 -3.85
CA THR A 465 55.49 50.06 -4.68
C THR A 465 55.97 50.75 -5.96
N LYS A 466 55.21 51.72 -6.50
CA LYS A 466 55.71 52.63 -7.56
C LYS A 466 56.97 53.40 -7.14
N VAL A 467 57.18 53.58 -5.83
CA VAL A 467 58.40 54.18 -5.24
C VAL A 467 59.57 53.17 -5.19
N LYS A 468 59.34 51.86 -5.34
CA LYS A 468 60.35 50.79 -5.21
C LYS A 468 60.69 50.05 -6.51
N LEU A 469 59.78 49.99 -7.48
CA LEU A 469 59.93 49.17 -8.71
C LEU A 469 61.03 49.64 -9.68
N ILE A 470 61.77 50.70 -9.37
CA ILE A 470 62.85 51.26 -10.21
C ILE A 470 64.14 50.42 -10.12
N GLU A 471 64.30 49.55 -9.10
CA GLU A 471 65.61 48.95 -8.77
C GLU A 471 65.84 47.50 -9.25
N GLU A 472 64.83 46.72 -9.64
CA GLU A 472 64.95 45.23 -9.68
C GLU A 472 65.08 44.58 -11.10
N GLN A 473 65.08 45.34 -12.19
CA GLN A 473 64.94 44.79 -13.56
C GLN A 473 66.19 44.12 -14.21
N GLN A 474 67.27 43.82 -13.47
CA GLN A 474 68.57 43.48 -14.08
C GLN A 474 69.00 41.99 -14.12
N LEU A 475 68.33 41.03 -13.47
CA LEU A 475 68.96 39.72 -13.18
C LEU A 475 68.55 38.49 -14.06
N GLN A 476 67.48 38.55 -14.85
CA GLN A 476 66.83 37.33 -15.41
C GLN A 476 67.50 36.68 -16.65
N LYS A 477 68.74 37.02 -17.04
CA LYS A 477 69.22 36.84 -18.44
C LYS A 477 70.27 35.73 -18.71
N GLN A 478 70.50 34.78 -17.79
CA GLN A 478 71.66 33.85 -17.87
C GLN A 478 71.38 32.33 -17.90
N LEU A 479 70.13 31.85 -17.93
CA LEU A 479 69.84 30.43 -17.60
C LEU A 479 69.67 29.44 -18.79
N GLU A 480 69.70 29.88 -20.05
CA GLU A 480 69.12 29.09 -21.17
C GLU A 480 70.10 28.24 -22.04
N GLU A 481 71.43 28.26 -21.82
CA GLU A 481 72.38 27.78 -22.85
C GLU A 481 72.87 26.31 -22.73
N GLN A 482 72.64 25.58 -21.64
CA GLN A 482 73.40 24.34 -21.35
C GLN A 482 72.96 23.00 -21.97
N GLN A 483 71.83 22.88 -22.70
CA GLN A 483 71.16 21.57 -22.85
C GLN A 483 71.26 20.83 -24.22
N ARG A 484 72.12 21.22 -25.18
CA ARG A 484 71.92 20.82 -26.61
C ARG A 484 72.86 19.80 -27.30
N ILE A 485 73.94 19.27 -26.70
CA ILE A 485 75.02 18.60 -27.49
C ILE A 485 75.16 17.06 -27.37
N GLN A 486 74.72 16.39 -26.31
CA GLN A 486 75.19 15.02 -25.98
C GLN A 486 74.45 13.84 -26.69
N LYS A 487 74.21 13.88 -28.01
CA LYS A 487 73.49 12.79 -28.73
C LYS A 487 74.09 12.53 -30.13
N GLN A 488 74.26 11.24 -30.50
CA GLN A 488 74.15 10.64 -31.88
C GLN A 488 75.30 9.79 -32.52
N LEU A 489 76.53 9.62 -31.99
CA LEU A 489 77.65 9.27 -32.91
C LEU A 489 78.07 7.79 -33.19
N GLU A 490 77.83 6.76 -32.36
CA GLU A 490 78.84 5.65 -32.28
C GLU A 490 78.58 4.22 -32.89
N GLU A 491 77.42 3.82 -33.44
CA GLU A 491 77.07 2.36 -33.49
C GLU A 491 77.23 1.55 -34.83
N GLN A 492 77.62 2.11 -35.99
CA GLN A 492 77.22 1.50 -37.30
C GLN A 492 78.16 0.62 -38.18
N GLN A 493 79.41 0.25 -37.83
CA GLN A 493 80.46 -0.03 -38.88
C GLN A 493 81.16 -1.44 -39.03
N ARG A 494 80.70 -2.60 -38.52
CA ARG A 494 81.66 -3.69 -38.13
C ARG A 494 81.87 -5.02 -38.93
N ILE A 495 81.18 -5.39 -40.03
CA ILE A 495 80.94 -6.85 -40.32
C ILE A 495 81.62 -7.57 -41.53
N GLN A 496 81.92 -6.96 -42.67
CA GLN A 496 81.69 -7.63 -43.99
C GLN A 496 82.93 -7.98 -44.86
N LYS A 497 83.65 -9.13 -44.73
CA LYS A 497 84.87 -9.40 -45.58
C LYS A 497 85.55 -10.82 -45.75
N GLN A 498 84.89 -11.97 -46.03
CA GLN A 498 85.63 -13.26 -46.29
C GLN A 498 84.90 -14.33 -47.17
N LEU A 499 85.34 -14.65 -48.43
CA LEU A 499 84.94 -15.91 -49.18
C LEU A 499 85.56 -16.16 -50.62
N GLU A 500 86.73 -16.80 -50.84
CA GLU A 500 87.10 -17.47 -52.15
C GLU A 500 88.41 -18.31 -52.09
N GLU A 501 88.65 -19.29 -53.02
CA GLU A 501 90.04 -19.65 -53.51
C GLU A 501 90.20 -20.68 -54.70
N GLN A 502 89.67 -21.92 -54.61
CA GLN A 502 90.42 -23.16 -54.99
C GLN A 502 89.83 -24.03 -56.13
N ARG A 503 90.58 -24.42 -57.22
CA ARG A 503 89.98 -25.29 -58.31
C ARG A 503 90.79 -26.01 -59.47
N LYS A 504 92.02 -26.58 -59.36
CA LYS A 504 92.75 -27.17 -60.55
C LYS A 504 93.71 -28.38 -60.29
N LEU A 505 93.72 -29.47 -61.13
CA LEU A 505 94.82 -30.50 -61.22
C LEU A 505 94.85 -31.59 -62.38
N GLN A 506 93.85 -31.78 -63.26
CA GLN A 506 93.38 -33.17 -63.55
C GLN A 506 93.79 -34.01 -64.83
N GLU A 507 94.51 -33.54 -65.86
CA GLU A 507 94.28 -34.07 -67.25
C GLU A 507 95.18 -35.20 -67.88
N ALA A 508 96.30 -35.66 -67.31
CA ALA A 508 97.37 -36.30 -68.11
C ALA A 508 97.33 -37.83 -68.44
N GLN A 509 96.29 -38.60 -68.10
CA GLN A 509 96.42 -40.08 -67.91
C GLN A 509 96.03 -41.02 -69.09
N GLN A 510 95.50 -40.54 -70.21
CA GLN A 510 94.57 -41.32 -71.07
C GLN A 510 95.12 -42.35 -72.10
N LYS A 511 96.42 -42.41 -72.43
CA LYS A 511 96.84 -43.05 -73.71
C LYS A 511 97.28 -44.51 -73.70
N ALA A 512 98.00 -44.99 -72.69
CA ALA A 512 98.49 -46.37 -72.67
C ALA A 512 97.39 -47.40 -72.28
N GLU A 513 96.18 -46.90 -72.06
CA GLU A 513 94.91 -47.59 -71.85
C GLU A 513 94.43 -48.55 -72.96
N GLN A 514 94.96 -48.50 -74.18
CA GLN A 514 94.25 -49.09 -75.35
C GLN A 514 94.43 -50.62 -75.54
N VAL A 515 95.63 -51.17 -75.48
CA VAL A 515 95.83 -52.64 -75.69
C VAL A 515 95.20 -53.45 -74.57
N VAL A 516 95.22 -52.85 -73.39
CA VAL A 516 94.59 -53.27 -72.15
C VAL A 516 93.05 -53.40 -72.31
N ASN A 517 92.42 -52.81 -73.33
CA ASN A 517 91.00 -53.03 -73.67
C ASN A 517 90.68 -54.38 -74.35
N GLN A 518 91.59 -55.05 -75.07
CA GLN A 518 91.17 -56.17 -75.94
C GLN A 518 90.84 -57.45 -75.18
N TYR A 519 91.71 -57.86 -74.26
CA TYR A 519 91.40 -58.94 -73.31
C TYR A 519 90.24 -58.56 -72.37
N ALA A 520 90.01 -57.26 -72.16
CA ALA A 520 88.85 -56.80 -71.40
C ALA A 520 87.53 -57.22 -72.07
N GLU A 521 87.44 -57.17 -73.40
CA GLU A 521 86.23 -57.57 -74.13
C GLU A 521 85.91 -59.07 -74.03
N GLN A 522 86.91 -59.96 -74.04
CA GLN A 522 86.64 -61.40 -73.90
C GLN A 522 86.05 -61.74 -72.52
N ILE A 523 86.51 -61.06 -71.48
CA ILE A 523 86.01 -61.22 -70.13
C ILE A 523 84.62 -60.57 -69.99
N ARG A 524 84.40 -59.40 -70.63
CA ARG A 524 83.06 -58.77 -70.75
C ARG A 524 82.02 -59.68 -71.42
N ALA A 525 82.42 -60.60 -72.29
CA ALA A 525 81.51 -61.51 -73.00
C ALA A 525 81.04 -62.76 -72.20
N PHE A 526 81.51 -62.99 -70.97
CA PHE A 526 81.18 -64.20 -70.20
C PHE A 526 79.68 -64.29 -69.79
N PRO A 527 78.95 -65.38 -70.05
CA PRO A 527 77.51 -65.49 -69.75
C PRO A 527 77.22 -65.90 -68.29
N PHE A 528 76.18 -65.32 -67.68
CA PHE A 528 75.64 -65.71 -66.37
C PHE A 528 74.14 -65.36 -66.26
N GLN A 529 73.41 -65.96 -65.30
CA GLN A 529 71.98 -65.69 -65.05
C GLN A 529 71.58 -66.02 -63.59
N PHE A 530 70.67 -65.23 -62.99
CA PHE A 530 70.21 -65.40 -61.60
C PHE A 530 68.68 -65.37 -61.42
N ASP A 531 67.93 -65.04 -62.46
CA ASP A 531 66.56 -64.49 -62.41
C ASP A 531 65.48 -65.43 -61.84
N LYS A 532 65.78 -66.72 -61.71
CA LYS A 532 64.87 -67.77 -61.21
C LYS A 532 65.07 -68.12 -59.73
N LEU A 533 66.01 -67.44 -59.05
CA LEU A 533 66.35 -67.71 -57.66
C LEU A 533 65.64 -66.71 -56.74
N MET A 534 64.85 -67.25 -55.81
CA MET A 534 63.94 -66.49 -54.93
C MET A 534 64.40 -66.46 -53.45
N THR A 535 65.54 -67.07 -53.12
CA THR A 535 66.09 -67.08 -51.75
C THR A 535 67.56 -66.72 -51.74
N VAL A 536 68.00 -66.06 -50.66
CA VAL A 536 69.38 -65.60 -50.43
C VAL A 536 70.39 -66.72 -50.61
N GLU A 537 70.10 -67.90 -50.05
CA GLU A 537 70.98 -69.07 -50.03
C GLU A 537 71.25 -69.63 -51.44
N LEU A 538 70.23 -69.69 -52.29
CA LEU A 538 70.37 -70.20 -53.66
C LEU A 538 71.17 -69.24 -54.55
N ILE A 539 70.97 -67.92 -54.38
CA ILE A 539 71.69 -66.87 -55.12
C ILE A 539 73.20 -66.94 -54.82
N GLU A 540 73.58 -67.03 -53.55
CA GLU A 540 74.98 -67.15 -53.13
C GLU A 540 75.67 -68.40 -53.67
N LYS A 541 74.97 -69.56 -53.65
CA LYS A 541 75.52 -70.81 -54.17
C LYS A 541 75.84 -70.74 -55.67
N GLN A 542 74.95 -70.14 -56.47
CA GLN A 542 75.16 -69.99 -57.92
C GLN A 542 76.28 -68.98 -58.24
N LYS A 543 76.38 -67.89 -57.46
CA LYS A 543 77.40 -66.84 -57.61
C LYS A 543 78.82 -67.41 -57.55
N ASN A 544 79.10 -68.22 -56.53
CA ASN A 544 80.44 -68.75 -56.28
C ASN A 544 80.91 -69.75 -57.37
N ALA A 545 79.98 -70.49 -57.98
CA ALA A 545 80.29 -71.39 -59.10
C ALA A 545 80.72 -70.61 -60.36
N LEU A 546 80.02 -69.52 -60.69
CA LEU A 546 80.30 -68.68 -61.87
C LEU A 546 81.63 -67.91 -61.74
N LEU A 547 81.95 -67.42 -60.53
CA LEU A 547 83.23 -66.73 -60.26
C LEU A 547 84.45 -67.63 -60.45
N THR A 548 84.30 -68.93 -60.15
CA THR A 548 85.38 -69.91 -60.35
C THR A 548 85.72 -70.06 -61.84
N GLN A 549 84.70 -70.19 -62.70
CA GLN A 549 84.86 -70.34 -64.14
C GLN A 549 85.46 -69.10 -64.83
N LEU A 550 85.16 -67.90 -64.30
CA LEU A 550 85.71 -66.64 -64.82
C LEU A 550 87.24 -66.54 -64.63
N GLY A 551 87.77 -67.14 -63.55
CA GLY A 551 89.20 -67.10 -63.21
C GLY A 551 90.11 -67.88 -64.16
N ASP A 552 89.57 -68.82 -64.94
CA ASP A 552 90.36 -69.67 -65.85
C ASP A 552 90.69 -68.98 -67.19
N ILE A 553 89.97 -67.92 -67.56
CA ILE A 553 90.11 -67.23 -68.86
C ILE A 553 91.48 -66.55 -69.04
N ILE A 554 92.12 -66.14 -67.93
CA ILE A 554 93.27 -65.22 -67.95
C ILE A 554 94.60 -65.89 -67.57
N ARG A 555 94.60 -67.22 -67.36
CA ARG A 555 95.83 -67.97 -67.04
C ARG A 555 96.70 -68.16 -68.29
N ASN A 556 97.96 -67.73 -68.20
CA ASN A 556 99.05 -67.97 -69.15
C ASN A 556 98.77 -67.48 -70.60
N LYS A 557 98.73 -66.16 -70.79
CA LYS A 557 98.71 -65.49 -72.11
C LYS A 557 99.85 -64.47 -72.21
N GLU A 558 100.75 -64.66 -73.17
CA GLU A 558 102.05 -63.96 -73.24
C GLU A 558 101.95 -62.51 -73.75
N ASP A 559 100.98 -62.23 -74.61
CA ASP A 559 100.69 -60.93 -75.23
C ASP A 559 100.16 -59.87 -74.25
N LEU A 560 99.27 -60.27 -73.33
CA LEU A 560 98.84 -59.44 -72.20
C LEU A 560 100.03 -58.97 -71.34
N THR A 561 101.01 -59.83 -71.14
CA THR A 561 102.19 -59.54 -70.30
C THR A 561 103.05 -58.41 -70.90
N PHE A 562 103.01 -58.20 -72.22
CA PHE A 562 103.77 -57.15 -72.91
C PHE A 562 103.16 -55.76 -72.77
N ALA A 563 101.85 -55.61 -73.01
CA ALA A 563 101.13 -54.33 -72.92
C ALA A 563 101.29 -53.65 -71.55
N LEU A 564 101.46 -54.48 -70.52
CA LEU A 564 101.55 -54.10 -69.15
C LEU A 564 102.80 -53.33 -68.75
N LYS A 565 103.93 -53.78 -69.30
CA LYS A 565 105.25 -53.23 -69.01
C LYS A 565 105.36 -51.75 -69.39
N THR A 566 104.56 -51.30 -70.36
CA THR A 566 104.52 -49.93 -70.89
C THR A 566 103.78 -48.93 -69.99
N LEU A 567 102.79 -49.39 -69.21
CA LEU A 567 102.12 -48.58 -68.18
C LEU A 567 102.89 -48.57 -66.83
N ASN A 568 104.03 -49.27 -66.76
CA ASN A 568 104.80 -49.53 -65.54
C ASN A 568 103.99 -50.22 -64.42
N ILE A 569 103.22 -51.25 -64.76
CA ILE A 569 102.36 -52.00 -63.83
C ILE A 569 102.38 -53.50 -64.15
N GLY A 570 102.40 -54.33 -63.11
CA GLY A 570 102.60 -55.78 -63.25
C GLY A 570 101.31 -56.56 -63.59
N ALA A 571 100.14 -55.96 -63.42
CA ALA A 571 98.84 -56.55 -63.72
C ALA A 571 97.91 -55.48 -64.28
N SER A 572 97.14 -55.84 -65.30
CA SER A 572 96.60 -54.86 -66.26
C SER A 572 95.37 -54.17 -65.72
N PRO A 573 95.35 -52.82 -65.56
CA PRO A 573 94.22 -52.15 -64.96
C PRO A 573 92.93 -52.53 -65.63
N LYS A 574 92.82 -52.50 -66.97
CA LYS A 574 91.53 -52.81 -67.61
C LYS A 574 91.19 -54.30 -67.75
N ILE A 575 92.10 -55.20 -67.38
CA ILE A 575 91.85 -56.65 -67.42
C ILE A 575 91.66 -57.20 -66.02
N GLN A 576 92.38 -56.69 -65.03
CA GLN A 576 91.91 -56.70 -63.65
C GLN A 576 90.57 -55.98 -63.52
N GLU A 577 90.35 -54.87 -64.24
CA GLU A 577 89.04 -54.20 -64.37
C GLU A 577 88.11 -55.18 -65.04
N ALA A 578 88.34 -55.74 -66.23
CA ALA A 578 87.36 -56.64 -66.83
C ALA A 578 87.05 -57.88 -65.99
N ILE A 579 88.03 -58.51 -65.34
CA ILE A 579 87.79 -59.59 -64.36
C ILE A 579 86.98 -59.04 -63.20
N SER A 580 87.37 -57.91 -62.63
CA SER A 580 86.68 -57.23 -61.53
C SER A 580 85.30 -56.75 -61.94
N THR A 581 85.07 -56.33 -63.18
CA THR A 581 83.85 -55.80 -63.79
C THR A 581 82.95 -56.97 -64.07
N LYS A 582 83.46 -58.11 -64.53
CA LYS A 582 82.64 -59.30 -64.76
C LYS A 582 82.35 -60.07 -63.48
N THR A 583 83.30 -60.09 -62.56
CA THR A 583 83.08 -60.46 -61.15
C THR A 583 82.09 -59.51 -60.49
N GLN A 584 82.19 -58.20 -60.74
CA GLN A 584 81.22 -57.20 -60.29
C GLN A 584 79.90 -57.33 -61.02
N GLU A 585 79.81 -57.80 -62.27
CA GLU A 585 78.55 -58.02 -62.98
C GLU A 585 77.87 -59.27 -62.47
N ILE A 586 78.60 -60.36 -62.23
CA ILE A 586 78.11 -61.59 -61.59
C ILE A 586 77.68 -61.26 -60.15
N ASN A 587 78.54 -60.59 -59.37
CA ASN A 587 78.23 -60.15 -58.01
C ASN A 587 77.12 -59.10 -58.00
N SER A 588 77.03 -58.19 -58.96
CA SER A 588 76.00 -57.17 -59.06
C SER A 588 74.68 -57.74 -59.56
N ALA A 589 74.67 -58.79 -60.37
CA ALA A 589 73.44 -59.46 -60.76
C ALA A 589 72.91 -60.34 -59.61
N ALA A 590 73.80 -61.07 -58.93
CA ALA A 590 73.49 -61.74 -57.67
C ALA A 590 73.01 -60.74 -56.62
N GLN A 591 73.71 -59.61 -56.43
CA GLN A 591 73.37 -58.55 -55.49
C GLN A 591 72.12 -57.78 -55.91
N GLN A 592 71.86 -57.55 -57.21
CA GLN A 592 70.61 -56.94 -57.68
C GLN A 592 69.43 -57.87 -57.45
N GLN A 593 69.58 -59.17 -57.67
CA GLN A 593 68.54 -60.14 -57.34
C GLN A 593 68.34 -60.24 -55.82
N LEU A 594 69.43 -60.25 -55.05
CA LEU A 594 69.39 -60.20 -53.58
C LEU A 594 68.75 -58.91 -53.06
N THR A 595 69.06 -57.77 -53.68
CA THR A 595 68.47 -56.46 -53.39
C THR A 595 67.01 -56.41 -53.84
N LYS A 596 66.60 -57.06 -54.94
CA LYS A 596 65.17 -57.20 -55.29
C LYS A 596 64.42 -58.02 -54.26
N VAL A 597 64.97 -59.16 -53.84
CA VAL A 597 64.37 -60.01 -52.78
C VAL A 597 64.27 -59.22 -51.46
N LYS A 598 65.37 -58.59 -51.02
CA LYS A 598 65.38 -57.75 -49.82
C LYS A 598 64.49 -56.51 -49.94
N LEU A 599 64.39 -55.88 -51.11
CA LEU A 599 63.50 -54.73 -51.35
C LEU A 599 62.03 -55.14 -51.29
N ILE A 600 61.69 -56.36 -51.71
CA ILE A 600 60.32 -56.90 -51.56
C ILE A 600 60.01 -57.13 -50.07
N GLU A 601 60.94 -57.70 -49.30
CA GLU A 601 60.82 -57.86 -47.84
C GLU A 601 60.73 -56.49 -47.12
N GLU A 602 61.59 -55.54 -47.50
CA GLU A 602 61.66 -54.19 -46.93
C GLU A 602 60.45 -53.35 -47.30
N GLN A 603 59.91 -53.42 -48.52
CA GLN A 603 58.66 -52.76 -48.91
C GLN A 603 57.44 -53.29 -48.16
N GLN A 604 57.43 -54.58 -47.80
CA GLN A 604 56.37 -55.15 -46.96
C GLN A 604 56.47 -54.63 -45.52
N LEU A 605 57.69 -54.58 -44.96
CA LEU A 605 57.94 -54.06 -43.62
C LEU A 605 57.67 -52.54 -43.52
N GLN A 606 58.08 -51.76 -44.52
CA GLN A 606 57.88 -50.31 -44.61
C GLN A 606 56.39 -49.96 -44.63
N LYS A 607 55.56 -50.69 -45.37
CA LYS A 607 54.10 -50.49 -45.37
C LYS A 607 53.47 -50.73 -44.00
N GLN A 608 53.90 -51.78 -43.28
CA GLN A 608 53.42 -52.04 -41.92
C GLN A 608 53.85 -50.93 -40.95
N LEU A 609 55.06 -50.39 -41.11
CA LEU A 609 55.57 -49.29 -40.28
C LEU A 609 54.82 -47.98 -40.54
N GLU A 610 54.54 -47.64 -41.81
CA GLU A 610 53.76 -46.46 -42.20
C GLU A 610 52.32 -46.52 -41.67
N GLU A 611 51.69 -47.70 -41.69
CA GLU A 611 50.36 -47.91 -41.12
C GLU A 611 50.35 -47.74 -39.59
N GLN A 612 51.34 -48.29 -38.88
CA GLN A 612 51.51 -48.07 -37.43
C GLN A 612 51.75 -46.59 -37.09
N GLN A 613 52.59 -45.89 -37.84
CA GLN A 613 52.85 -44.45 -37.65
C GLN A 613 51.59 -43.61 -37.88
N ARG A 614 50.77 -43.96 -38.89
CA ARG A 614 49.49 -43.29 -39.15
C ARG A 614 48.51 -43.47 -38.00
N ILE A 615 48.41 -44.68 -37.43
CA ILE A 615 47.57 -44.97 -36.26
C ILE A 615 48.08 -44.20 -35.02
N GLN A 616 49.39 -44.22 -34.75
CA GLN A 616 49.97 -43.46 -33.63
C GLN A 616 49.71 -41.96 -33.75
N LYS A 617 49.88 -41.40 -34.95
CA LYS A 617 49.61 -39.98 -35.21
C LYS A 617 48.14 -39.61 -34.97
N GLN A 618 47.20 -40.45 -35.43
CA GLN A 618 45.77 -40.25 -35.15
C GLN A 618 45.44 -40.33 -33.66
N LEU A 619 46.06 -41.27 -32.93
CA LEU A 619 45.88 -41.39 -31.48
C LEU A 619 46.46 -40.18 -30.73
N GLU A 620 47.60 -39.65 -31.17
CA GLU A 620 48.22 -38.45 -30.60
C GLU A 620 47.43 -37.18 -30.91
N GLU A 621 46.86 -37.06 -32.12
CA GLU A 621 45.95 -35.98 -32.49
C GLU A 621 44.65 -36.01 -31.67
N GLN A 622 44.06 -37.21 -31.45
CA GLN A 622 42.92 -37.37 -30.53
C GLN A 622 43.29 -37.00 -29.08
N ARG A 623 44.45 -37.44 -28.58
CA ARG A 623 44.89 -37.09 -27.22
C ARG A 623 45.11 -35.58 -27.06
N LYS A 624 45.72 -34.92 -28.04
CA LYS A 624 45.89 -33.45 -28.06
C LYS A 624 44.55 -32.72 -28.09
N LEU A 625 43.56 -33.22 -28.85
CA LEU A 625 42.21 -32.66 -28.86
C LEU A 625 41.52 -32.82 -27.49
N GLN A 626 41.63 -33.99 -26.86
CA GLN A 626 41.05 -34.25 -25.53
C GLN A 626 41.73 -33.41 -24.43
N GLU A 627 43.07 -33.28 -24.46
CA GLU A 627 43.83 -32.39 -23.58
C GLU A 627 43.43 -30.91 -23.78
N ALA A 628 43.15 -30.49 -25.02
CA ALA A 628 42.67 -29.13 -25.32
C ALA A 628 41.24 -28.90 -24.82
N GLN A 629 40.34 -29.87 -24.97
CA GLN A 629 38.99 -29.82 -24.43
C GLN A 629 38.99 -29.75 -22.89
N GLN A 630 39.79 -30.57 -22.20
CA GLN A 630 39.91 -30.50 -20.74
C GLN A 630 40.43 -29.15 -20.24
N LYS A 631 41.44 -28.57 -20.92
CA LYS A 631 41.94 -27.22 -20.61
C LYS A 631 40.86 -26.15 -20.84
N ALA A 632 40.08 -26.27 -21.91
CA ALA A 632 38.97 -25.38 -22.18
C ALA A 632 37.86 -25.48 -21.11
N GLU A 633 37.51 -26.68 -20.64
CA GLU A 633 36.59 -26.86 -19.52
C GLU A 633 37.12 -26.26 -18.21
N GLN A 634 38.42 -26.39 -17.93
CA GLN A 634 39.06 -25.76 -16.78
C GLN A 634 38.92 -24.24 -16.82
N VAL A 635 39.18 -23.60 -17.97
CA VAL A 635 38.96 -22.15 -18.17
C VAL A 635 37.50 -21.78 -17.93
N VAL A 636 36.55 -22.52 -18.51
CA VAL A 636 35.10 -22.28 -18.31
C VAL A 636 34.69 -22.40 -16.83
N ASN A 637 35.21 -23.41 -16.11
CA ASN A 637 34.95 -23.57 -14.68
C ASN A 637 35.60 -22.44 -13.85
N GLN A 638 36.83 -22.01 -14.18
CA GLN A 638 37.50 -20.89 -13.51
C GLN A 638 36.71 -19.58 -13.65
N TYR A 639 36.18 -19.28 -14.84
CA TYR A 639 35.32 -18.11 -15.01
C TYR A 639 34.01 -18.22 -14.22
N ALA A 640 33.36 -19.39 -14.21
CA ALA A 640 32.17 -19.62 -13.39
C ALA A 640 32.45 -19.40 -11.88
N GLU A 641 33.60 -19.86 -11.37
CA GLU A 641 34.01 -19.61 -9.98
C GLU A 641 34.34 -18.13 -9.71
N GLN A 642 35.00 -17.43 -10.63
CA GLN A 642 35.22 -15.97 -10.48
C GLN A 642 33.91 -15.18 -10.40
N ILE A 643 32.90 -15.58 -11.18
CA ILE A 643 31.55 -15.01 -11.14
C ILE A 643 30.88 -15.32 -9.79
N ARG A 644 30.93 -16.58 -9.32
CA ARG A 644 30.40 -16.98 -7.99
C ARG A 644 31.08 -16.23 -6.85
N ALA A 645 32.39 -16.01 -6.93
CA ALA A 645 33.20 -15.31 -5.95
C ALA A 645 33.13 -13.77 -6.03
N PHE A 646 32.48 -13.18 -7.05
CA PHE A 646 32.45 -11.73 -7.26
C PHE A 646 31.95 -10.97 -6.00
N PRO A 647 32.75 -10.06 -5.41
CA PRO A 647 32.36 -9.36 -4.19
C PRO A 647 31.41 -8.20 -4.50
N PHE A 648 30.35 -8.06 -3.70
CA PHE A 648 29.44 -6.91 -3.74
C PHE A 648 28.97 -6.55 -2.32
N GLN A 649 28.67 -5.27 -2.10
CA GLN A 649 28.19 -4.72 -0.83
C GLN A 649 27.45 -3.40 -1.12
N PHE A 650 26.38 -3.10 -0.40
CA PHE A 650 25.56 -1.89 -0.59
C PHE A 650 25.60 -0.92 0.60
N ASP A 651 26.35 -1.26 1.65
CA ASP A 651 26.31 -0.63 2.98
C ASP A 651 26.66 0.87 3.00
N LYS A 652 27.32 1.37 1.95
CA LYS A 652 27.70 2.77 1.77
C LYS A 652 26.67 3.61 0.98
N SER A 653 25.68 2.97 0.37
CA SER A 653 24.65 3.63 -0.41
C SER A 653 23.45 3.95 0.48
N THR A 654 23.22 5.25 0.68
CA THR A 654 22.26 5.81 1.65
C THR A 654 20.98 6.35 1.02
N THR A 655 20.85 6.30 -0.31
CA THR A 655 19.65 6.74 -1.04
C THR A 655 19.28 5.72 -2.11
N ALA A 656 18.01 5.69 -2.51
CA ALA A 656 17.52 4.78 -3.55
C ALA A 656 18.30 4.90 -4.88
N ASP A 657 18.58 6.13 -5.31
CA ASP A 657 19.32 6.40 -6.55
C ASP A 657 20.76 5.89 -6.49
N LEU A 658 21.45 6.05 -5.35
CA LEU A 658 22.81 5.54 -5.17
C LEU A 658 22.83 4.00 -5.16
N ILE A 659 21.84 3.37 -4.54
CA ILE A 659 21.68 1.90 -4.55
C ILE A 659 21.47 1.41 -5.99
N GLU A 660 20.58 2.04 -6.76
CA GLU A 660 20.30 1.64 -8.14
C GLU A 660 21.52 1.86 -9.06
N GLN A 661 22.17 3.03 -8.98
CA GLN A 661 23.40 3.30 -9.73
C GLN A 661 24.50 2.29 -9.40
N GLN A 662 24.68 1.96 -8.12
CA GLN A 662 25.66 0.96 -7.68
C GLN A 662 25.28 -0.44 -8.17
N LYS A 663 24.00 -0.82 -8.15
CA LYS A 663 23.50 -2.10 -8.66
C LYS A 663 23.81 -2.26 -10.16
N GLN A 664 23.50 -1.24 -10.96
CA GLN A 664 23.81 -1.21 -12.39
C GLN A 664 25.32 -1.27 -12.65
N ALA A 665 26.13 -0.56 -11.86
CA ALA A 665 27.58 -0.63 -11.95
C ALA A 665 28.14 -2.02 -11.62
N LEU A 666 27.61 -2.68 -10.58
CA LEU A 666 28.01 -4.04 -10.17
C LEU A 666 27.62 -5.10 -11.21
N ILE A 667 26.42 -5.02 -11.79
CA ILE A 667 25.99 -5.92 -12.88
C ILE A 667 26.89 -5.72 -14.11
N LYS A 668 27.17 -4.47 -14.49
CA LYS A 668 28.09 -4.17 -15.61
C LYS A 668 29.53 -4.63 -15.35
N GLN A 669 29.99 -4.62 -14.10
CA GLN A 669 31.28 -5.20 -13.70
C GLN A 669 31.27 -6.73 -13.77
N LEU A 670 30.18 -7.38 -13.34
CA LEU A 670 29.97 -8.83 -13.42
C LEU A 670 29.99 -9.31 -14.89
N GLU A 671 29.27 -8.64 -15.78
CA GLU A 671 29.35 -8.87 -17.24
C GLU A 671 30.77 -8.63 -17.78
N GLY A 672 31.49 -7.65 -17.23
CA GLY A 672 32.88 -7.36 -17.56
C GLY A 672 33.86 -8.50 -17.24
N ILE A 673 33.49 -9.45 -16.37
CA ILE A 673 34.31 -10.65 -16.10
C ILE A 673 34.41 -11.53 -17.35
N ILE A 674 33.34 -11.67 -18.13
CA ILE A 674 33.30 -12.54 -19.32
C ILE A 674 33.51 -11.80 -20.64
N ARG A 675 33.24 -10.49 -20.68
CA ARG A 675 33.24 -9.71 -21.93
C ARG A 675 34.65 -9.56 -22.49
N ASN A 676 34.82 -9.92 -23.77
CA ASN A 676 36.07 -9.82 -24.52
C ASN A 676 37.27 -10.58 -23.90
N LYS A 677 37.00 -11.67 -23.18
CA LYS A 677 38.03 -12.58 -22.67
C LYS A 677 38.45 -13.55 -23.77
N GLU A 678 39.65 -13.34 -24.30
CA GLU A 678 40.19 -14.09 -25.45
C GLU A 678 40.39 -15.58 -25.13
N ASP A 679 40.92 -15.87 -23.95
CA ASP A 679 41.06 -17.20 -23.36
C ASP A 679 39.71 -17.94 -23.22
N LEU A 680 38.68 -17.27 -22.67
CA LEU A 680 37.33 -17.83 -22.58
C LEU A 680 36.70 -18.04 -23.97
N THR A 681 36.90 -17.10 -24.89
CA THR A 681 36.40 -17.20 -26.27
C THR A 681 37.06 -18.37 -27.01
N GLN A 682 38.37 -18.56 -26.81
CA GLN A 682 39.13 -19.67 -27.35
C GLN A 682 38.71 -21.02 -26.72
N ALA A 683 38.43 -21.04 -25.42
CA ALA A 683 37.91 -22.21 -24.72
C ALA A 683 36.52 -22.64 -25.25
N LEU A 684 35.57 -21.69 -25.33
CA LEU A 684 34.23 -21.93 -25.89
C LEU A 684 34.28 -22.43 -27.34
N LYS A 685 35.17 -21.85 -28.17
CA LYS A 685 35.43 -22.31 -29.54
C LYS A 685 36.03 -23.72 -29.60
N THR A 686 36.93 -24.06 -28.67
CA THR A 686 37.55 -25.40 -28.56
C THR A 686 36.53 -26.47 -28.15
N LEU A 687 35.54 -26.09 -27.34
CA LEU A 687 34.42 -26.94 -26.93
C LEU A 687 33.25 -26.94 -27.92
N ASN A 688 33.32 -26.16 -29.01
CA ASN A 688 32.26 -25.98 -30.01
C ASN A 688 30.90 -25.56 -29.41
N ILE A 689 30.91 -24.70 -28.39
CA ILE A 689 29.70 -24.15 -27.74
C ILE A 689 29.69 -22.63 -27.81
N GLY A 690 28.53 -22.04 -28.15
CA GLY A 690 28.39 -20.58 -28.28
C GLY A 690 28.41 -19.83 -26.94
N GLN A 691 27.78 -20.41 -25.91
CA GLN A 691 27.82 -19.94 -24.52
C GLN A 691 27.83 -21.16 -23.59
N SER A 692 28.51 -21.05 -22.45
CA SER A 692 28.55 -22.13 -21.44
C SER A 692 27.35 -22.02 -20.49
N PRO A 693 26.54 -23.09 -20.34
CA PRO A 693 25.45 -23.11 -19.35
C PRO A 693 25.91 -22.83 -17.92
N LYS A 694 27.09 -23.33 -17.53
CA LYS A 694 27.70 -23.08 -16.20
C LYS A 694 27.97 -21.60 -15.94
N ILE A 695 28.36 -20.86 -16.98
CA ILE A 695 28.63 -19.41 -16.89
C ILE A 695 27.32 -18.62 -16.87
N GLN A 696 26.34 -19.01 -17.69
CA GLN A 696 24.99 -18.41 -17.64
C GLN A 696 24.32 -18.60 -16.28
N GLU A 697 24.39 -19.81 -15.72
CA GLU A 697 23.91 -20.13 -14.38
C GLU A 697 24.60 -19.26 -13.32
N ALA A 698 25.94 -19.23 -13.31
CA ALA A 698 26.71 -18.41 -12.36
C ALA A 698 26.34 -16.91 -12.45
N ILE A 699 26.18 -16.35 -13.66
CA ILE A 699 25.78 -14.96 -13.87
C ILE A 699 24.36 -14.73 -13.36
N SER A 700 23.43 -15.62 -13.66
CA SER A 700 22.02 -15.53 -13.22
C SER A 700 21.93 -15.52 -11.69
N THR A 701 22.51 -16.53 -11.03
CA THR A 701 22.55 -16.63 -9.57
C THR A 701 23.20 -15.41 -8.92
N LYS A 702 24.33 -14.92 -9.47
CA LYS A 702 25.04 -13.79 -8.90
C LYS A 702 24.32 -12.45 -9.12
N THR A 703 23.68 -12.27 -10.27
CA THR A 703 22.82 -11.11 -10.57
C THR A 703 21.62 -11.08 -9.63
N GLN A 704 20.99 -12.23 -9.38
CA GLN A 704 19.92 -12.36 -8.40
C GLN A 704 20.40 -11.98 -6.99
N ALA A 705 21.57 -12.46 -6.56
CA ALA A 705 22.14 -12.11 -5.26
C ALA A 705 22.46 -10.60 -5.11
N ILE A 706 22.98 -9.96 -6.16
CA ILE A 706 23.19 -8.50 -6.21
C ILE A 706 21.85 -7.76 -6.09
N ASN A 707 20.83 -8.18 -6.84
CA ASN A 707 19.50 -7.57 -6.80
C ASN A 707 18.84 -7.71 -5.41
N SER A 708 18.90 -8.89 -4.78
CA SER A 708 18.36 -9.12 -3.44
C SER A 708 19.05 -8.26 -2.38
N ALA A 709 20.37 -8.10 -2.44
CA ALA A 709 21.10 -7.23 -1.51
C ALA A 709 20.81 -5.73 -1.73
N ALA A 710 20.66 -5.30 -2.98
CA ALA A 710 20.20 -3.95 -3.31
C ALA A 710 18.81 -3.67 -2.73
N GLN A 711 17.88 -4.62 -2.88
CA GLN A 711 16.52 -4.52 -2.34
C GLN A 711 16.50 -4.50 -0.80
N GLN A 712 17.32 -5.32 -0.14
CA GLN A 712 17.47 -5.29 1.32
C GLN A 712 18.01 -3.95 1.83
N GLN A 713 19.00 -3.36 1.14
CA GLN A 713 19.51 -2.03 1.50
C GLN A 713 18.46 -0.95 1.24
N LEU A 714 17.69 -1.06 0.15
CA LEU A 714 16.59 -0.12 -0.15
C LEU A 714 15.51 -0.13 0.93
N ILE A 715 15.17 -1.31 1.46
CA ILE A 715 14.24 -1.46 2.58
C ILE A 715 14.80 -0.77 3.84
N LYS A 716 16.10 -0.94 4.15
CA LYS A 716 16.74 -0.24 5.28
C LYS A 716 16.71 1.29 5.12
N VAL A 717 17.00 1.81 3.92
CA VAL A 717 16.96 3.25 3.64
C VAL A 717 15.54 3.79 3.81
N LYS A 718 14.53 3.13 3.21
CA LYS A 718 13.12 3.51 3.39
C LYS A 718 12.67 3.50 4.84
N LEU A 719 13.07 2.49 5.62
CA LEU A 719 12.76 2.41 7.05
C LEU A 719 13.40 3.56 7.85
N ILE A 720 14.61 4.02 7.47
CA ILE A 720 15.26 5.18 8.08
C ILE A 720 14.55 6.48 7.68
N GLU A 721 14.15 6.64 6.42
CA GLU A 721 13.37 7.78 5.93
C GLU A 721 12.00 7.86 6.64
N GLU A 722 11.30 6.73 6.77
CA GLU A 722 10.03 6.60 7.49
C GLU A 722 10.18 6.93 8.99
N GLN A 723 11.23 6.43 9.66
CA GLN A 723 11.53 6.79 11.05
C GLN A 723 11.88 8.28 11.24
N GLN A 724 12.48 8.92 10.24
CA GLN A 724 12.74 10.36 10.27
C GLN A 724 11.45 11.17 10.07
N LEU A 725 10.61 10.77 9.12
CA LEU A 725 9.31 11.39 8.87
C LEU A 725 8.37 11.25 10.07
N GLN A 726 8.34 10.08 10.71
CA GLN A 726 7.57 9.82 11.94
C GLN A 726 8.02 10.74 13.08
N LYS A 727 9.34 10.92 13.29
CA LYS A 727 9.87 11.87 14.28
C LYS A 727 9.50 13.31 13.98
N GLN A 728 9.53 13.72 12.70
CA GLN A 728 9.09 15.06 12.29
C GLN A 728 7.59 15.26 12.54
N LEU A 729 6.76 14.25 12.29
CA LEU A 729 5.32 14.28 12.55
C LEU A 729 5.03 14.38 14.06
N GLU A 730 5.73 13.60 14.89
CA GLU A 730 5.64 13.67 16.36
C GLU A 730 6.07 15.06 16.89
N GLU A 731 7.13 15.65 16.32
CA GLU A 731 7.57 17.01 16.66
C GLU A 731 6.53 18.07 16.24
N GLN A 732 5.95 17.96 15.04
CA GLN A 732 4.86 18.84 14.60
C GLN A 732 3.62 18.73 15.48
N GLN A 733 3.19 17.52 15.85
CA GLN A 733 2.07 17.30 16.76
C GLN A 733 2.33 17.91 18.14
N ARG A 734 3.57 17.77 18.65
CA ARG A 734 3.99 18.39 19.91
C ARG A 734 3.94 19.92 19.85
N ILE A 735 4.38 20.52 18.75
CA ILE A 735 4.32 21.97 18.52
C ILE A 735 2.86 22.44 18.41
N GLN A 736 1.99 21.73 17.67
CA GLN A 736 0.56 22.05 17.56
C GLN A 736 -0.12 22.00 18.93
N LYS A 737 0.13 20.96 19.73
CA LYS A 737 -0.41 20.85 21.10
C LYS A 737 0.04 22.01 22.00
N GLN A 738 1.32 22.39 21.95
CA GLN A 738 1.82 23.56 22.69
C GLN A 738 1.17 24.87 22.22
N LEU A 739 0.94 25.02 20.91
CA LEU A 739 0.26 26.20 20.36
C LEU A 739 -1.22 26.26 20.79
N GLU A 740 -1.91 25.13 20.84
CA GLU A 740 -3.29 25.02 21.31
C GLU A 740 -3.40 25.31 22.82
N GLU A 741 -2.49 24.78 23.64
CA GLU A 741 -2.37 25.09 25.07
C GLU A 741 -2.12 26.59 25.30
N GLN A 742 -1.22 27.22 24.52
CA GLN A 742 -1.02 28.67 24.56
C GLN A 742 -2.27 29.45 24.13
N ARG A 743 -3.00 28.99 23.11
CA ARG A 743 -4.25 29.64 22.66
C ARG A 743 -5.32 29.60 23.75
N LYS A 744 -5.52 28.45 24.40
CA LYS A 744 -6.44 28.29 25.53
C LYS A 744 -6.07 29.19 26.72
N LEU A 745 -4.78 29.34 27.02
CA LEU A 745 -4.30 30.28 28.05
C LEU A 745 -4.57 31.74 27.67
N GLN A 746 -4.40 32.12 26.39
CA GLN A 746 -4.72 33.47 25.92
C GLN A 746 -6.23 33.75 25.95
N GLU A 747 -7.06 32.83 25.47
CA GLU A 747 -8.53 32.90 25.53
C GLU A 747 -9.02 33.07 26.97
N ALA A 748 -8.54 32.22 27.90
CA ALA A 748 -8.85 32.33 29.32
C ALA A 748 -8.39 33.67 29.93
N GLN A 749 -7.21 34.18 29.54
CA GLN A 749 -6.72 35.48 30.00
C GLN A 749 -7.56 36.65 29.44
N GLN A 750 -8.12 36.52 28.24
CA GLN A 750 -9.06 37.50 27.67
C GLN A 750 -10.38 37.52 28.45
N VAL A 751 -10.98 36.36 28.75
CA VAL A 751 -12.20 36.27 29.59
C VAL A 751 -11.98 36.95 30.94
N VAL A 752 -10.86 36.66 31.62
CA VAL A 752 -10.51 37.31 32.90
C VAL A 752 -10.34 38.83 32.77
N ASN A 753 -9.80 39.33 31.66
CA ASN A 753 -9.72 40.78 31.40
C ASN A 753 -11.10 41.39 31.13
N GLN A 754 -11.96 40.72 30.36
CA GLN A 754 -13.32 41.18 30.05
C GLN A 754 -14.16 41.35 31.32
N TYR A 755 -14.12 40.37 32.24
CA TYR A 755 -14.81 40.49 33.53
C TYR A 755 -14.25 41.62 34.39
N ALA A 756 -12.93 41.83 34.43
CA ALA A 756 -12.34 42.96 35.14
C ALA A 756 -12.81 44.32 34.57
N GLU A 757 -12.96 44.44 33.25
CA GLU A 757 -13.50 45.64 32.60
C GLU A 757 -15.01 45.82 32.84
N GLN A 758 -15.82 44.76 32.83
CA GLN A 758 -17.25 44.84 33.18
C GLN A 758 -17.46 45.37 34.61
N ILE A 759 -16.65 44.92 35.56
CA ILE A 759 -16.66 45.39 36.96
C ILE A 759 -16.25 46.86 37.05
N ARG A 760 -15.19 47.28 36.31
CA ARG A 760 -14.78 48.69 36.22
C ARG A 760 -15.88 49.57 35.60
N ALA A 761 -16.55 49.07 34.58
CA ALA A 761 -17.62 49.76 33.86
C ALA A 761 -18.97 49.77 34.60
N PHE A 762 -19.17 48.95 35.65
CA PHE A 762 -20.46 48.80 36.35
C PHE A 762 -21.10 50.16 36.69
N PRO A 763 -22.27 50.50 36.12
CA PRO A 763 -22.92 51.78 36.40
C PRO A 763 -23.59 51.70 37.77
N PHE A 764 -23.36 52.70 38.61
CA PHE A 764 -24.09 52.85 39.86
C PHE A 764 -24.48 54.32 40.05
N GLN A 765 -25.68 54.53 40.57
CA GLN A 765 -26.18 55.81 41.03
C GLN A 765 -26.99 55.56 42.29
N PHE A 766 -27.00 56.52 43.21
CA PHE A 766 -27.97 56.55 44.29
C PHE A 766 -29.14 57.40 43.81
N ASP A 767 -30.35 56.86 43.88
CA ASP A 767 -31.55 57.64 43.60
C ASP A 767 -31.67 58.79 44.63
N LYS A 768 -32.67 59.67 44.46
CA LYS A 768 -33.01 60.73 45.43
C LYS A 768 -33.65 60.17 46.71
N SER A 769 -33.06 59.13 47.28
CA SER A 769 -33.40 58.49 48.54
C SER A 769 -33.36 59.52 49.67
N THR A 770 -34.47 59.63 50.39
CA THR A 770 -34.71 60.70 51.36
C THR A 770 -34.31 60.36 52.79
N THR A 771 -33.85 59.13 53.05
CA THR A 771 -33.47 58.63 54.38
C THR A 771 -32.14 57.90 54.35
N ALA A 772 -31.40 57.95 55.47
CA ALA A 772 -30.10 57.28 55.60
C ALA A 772 -30.18 55.75 55.41
N ASP A 773 -31.23 55.11 55.92
CA ASP A 773 -31.44 53.66 55.82
C ASP A 773 -31.62 53.20 54.37
N LEU A 774 -32.33 53.98 53.55
CA LEU A 774 -32.56 53.64 52.14
C LEU A 774 -31.27 53.74 51.32
N ILE A 775 -30.40 54.69 51.64
CA ILE A 775 -29.07 54.81 51.01
C ILE A 775 -28.17 53.62 51.38
N GLU A 776 -28.17 53.21 52.65
CA GLU A 776 -27.39 52.03 53.06
C GLU A 776 -27.95 50.74 52.44
N GLN A 777 -29.27 50.57 52.37
CA GLN A 777 -29.90 49.45 51.64
C GLN A 777 -29.53 49.46 50.14
N GLN A 778 -29.56 50.61 49.47
CA GLN A 778 -29.10 50.75 48.09
C GLN A 778 -27.61 50.43 47.93
N LYS A 779 -26.76 50.86 48.88
CA LYS A 779 -25.33 50.56 48.87
C LYS A 779 -25.08 49.06 48.95
N GLN A 780 -25.75 48.36 49.86
CA GLN A 780 -25.65 46.90 50.00
C GLN A 780 -26.21 46.18 48.76
N ALA A 781 -27.30 46.67 48.16
CA ALA A 781 -27.84 46.12 46.92
C ALA A 781 -26.87 46.29 45.74
N LEU A 782 -26.23 47.45 45.59
CA LEU A 782 -25.23 47.73 44.54
C LEU A 782 -23.95 46.89 44.72
N ILE A 783 -23.47 46.72 45.96
CA ILE A 783 -22.33 45.84 46.25
C ILE A 783 -22.68 44.38 45.93
N LYS A 784 -23.89 43.93 46.28
CA LYS A 784 -24.36 42.59 45.94
C LYS A 784 -24.45 42.38 44.41
N GLN A 785 -25.00 43.35 43.67
CA GLN A 785 -25.05 43.31 42.21
C GLN A 785 -23.64 43.26 41.59
N LEU A 786 -22.67 43.98 42.16
CA LEU A 786 -21.27 43.93 41.74
C LEU A 786 -20.63 42.55 41.98
N GLU A 787 -20.95 41.88 43.09
CA GLU A 787 -20.54 40.49 43.34
C GLU A 787 -21.24 39.49 42.40
N ASP A 788 -22.52 39.70 42.08
CA ASP A 788 -23.29 38.83 41.20
C ASP A 788 -22.79 38.87 39.73
N ILE A 789 -21.99 39.86 39.32
CA ILE A 789 -21.30 39.89 38.01
C ILE A 789 -20.31 38.73 37.87
N ILE A 790 -19.61 38.34 38.95
CA ILE A 790 -18.63 37.24 38.94
C ILE A 790 -19.19 35.92 39.49
N ARG A 791 -20.32 35.96 40.19
CA ARG A 791 -20.91 34.78 40.86
C ARG A 791 -21.51 33.83 39.83
N ASN A 792 -21.14 32.56 39.90
CA ASN A 792 -21.67 31.47 39.06
C ASN A 792 -21.53 31.67 37.54
N LYS A 793 -20.49 32.41 37.09
CA LYS A 793 -20.15 32.54 35.68
C LYS A 793 -19.27 31.36 35.23
N GLU A 794 -19.84 30.48 34.42
CA GLU A 794 -19.19 29.23 34.02
C GLU A 794 -17.95 29.47 33.16
N ASP A 795 -18.04 30.36 32.19
CA ASP A 795 -16.94 30.84 31.34
C ASP A 795 -15.77 31.41 32.17
N LEU A 796 -16.06 32.27 33.15
CA LEU A 796 -15.04 32.78 34.08
C LEU A 796 -14.44 31.65 34.93
N THR A 797 -15.26 30.69 35.39
CA THR A 797 -14.80 29.54 36.19
C THR A 797 -13.90 28.62 35.37
N GLN A 798 -14.26 28.34 34.11
CA GLN A 798 -13.46 27.57 33.16
C GLN A 798 -12.16 28.31 32.80
N ALA A 799 -12.19 29.63 32.63
CA ALA A 799 -11.01 30.46 32.39
C ALA A 799 -10.04 30.46 33.58
N LEU A 800 -10.54 30.67 34.80
CA LEU A 800 -9.75 30.62 36.04
C LEU A 800 -9.11 29.22 36.25
N LYS A 801 -9.86 28.15 35.98
CA LYS A 801 -9.36 26.76 36.00
C LYS A 801 -8.29 26.51 34.94
N THR A 802 -8.45 27.03 33.73
CA THR A 802 -7.48 26.92 32.61
C THR A 802 -6.18 27.66 32.92
N LEU A 803 -6.27 28.80 33.59
CA LEU A 803 -5.12 29.58 34.08
C LEU A 803 -4.53 29.03 35.41
N ASN A 804 -5.13 27.99 35.99
CA ASN A 804 -4.77 27.41 37.29
C ASN A 804 -4.69 28.44 38.44
N ILE A 805 -5.63 29.38 38.48
CA ILE A 805 -5.72 30.42 39.53
C ILE A 805 -7.10 30.38 40.21
N GLY A 806 -7.13 30.33 41.53
CA GLY A 806 -8.39 30.23 42.29
C GLY A 806 -9.24 31.51 42.24
N GLN A 807 -8.58 32.68 42.27
CA GLN A 807 -9.19 33.99 42.04
C GLN A 807 -8.20 34.87 41.27
N SER A 808 -8.69 35.66 40.32
CA SER A 808 -7.84 36.59 39.55
C SER A 808 -7.55 37.87 40.35
N PRO A 809 -6.27 38.25 40.56
CA PRO A 809 -5.92 39.50 41.23
C PRO A 809 -6.51 40.73 40.53
N LYS A 810 -6.58 40.73 39.19
CA LYS A 810 -7.19 41.83 38.40
C LYS A 810 -8.68 42.00 38.70
N ILE A 811 -9.40 40.89 38.92
CA ILE A 811 -10.82 40.91 39.24
C ILE A 811 -11.03 41.38 40.69
N GLN A 812 -10.21 40.90 41.64
CA GLN A 812 -10.23 41.38 43.02
C GLN A 812 -9.93 42.89 43.12
N GLU A 813 -8.93 43.37 42.38
CA GLU A 813 -8.56 44.79 42.29
C GLU A 813 -9.72 45.64 41.72
N ALA A 814 -10.34 45.18 40.63
CA ALA A 814 -11.50 45.84 40.04
C ALA A 814 -12.68 45.92 41.01
N ILE A 815 -13.01 44.83 41.71
CA ILE A 815 -14.10 44.79 42.70
C ILE A 815 -13.79 45.72 43.87
N SER A 816 -12.58 45.66 44.43
CA SER A 816 -12.18 46.51 45.55
C SER A 816 -12.28 48.00 45.20
N THR A 817 -11.75 48.39 44.04
CA THR A 817 -11.81 49.75 43.52
C THR A 817 -13.25 50.23 43.33
N LYS A 818 -14.11 49.37 42.76
CA LYS A 818 -15.50 49.74 42.47
C LYS A 818 -16.36 49.80 43.73
N THR A 819 -16.18 48.88 44.67
CA THR A 819 -16.81 48.91 46.00
C THR A 819 -16.40 50.16 46.79
N GLN A 820 -15.14 50.60 46.71
CA GLN A 820 -14.71 51.88 47.30
C GLN A 820 -15.43 53.07 46.67
N ALA A 821 -15.60 53.10 45.35
CA ALA A 821 -16.34 54.16 44.65
C ALA A 821 -17.83 54.20 45.05
N ILE A 822 -18.49 53.03 45.15
CA ILE A 822 -19.88 52.91 45.63
C ILE A 822 -19.99 53.42 47.08
N ASN A 823 -19.07 53.00 47.96
CA ASN A 823 -19.04 53.44 49.36
C ASN A 823 -18.84 54.96 49.49
N LEU A 824 -17.95 55.55 48.70
CA LEU A 824 -17.70 57.00 48.70
C LEU A 824 -18.94 57.79 48.25
N ALA A 825 -19.60 57.34 47.19
CA ALA A 825 -20.85 57.97 46.72
C ALA A 825 -21.99 57.83 47.74
N ALA A 826 -22.12 56.67 48.40
CA ALA A 826 -23.07 56.47 49.49
C ALA A 826 -22.80 57.44 50.65
N GLN A 827 -21.54 57.61 51.06
CA GLN A 827 -21.15 58.57 52.10
C GLN A 827 -21.43 60.02 51.71
N GLN A 828 -21.17 60.40 50.45
CA GLN A 828 -21.52 61.72 49.93
C GLN A 828 -23.04 61.95 50.02
N GLN A 829 -23.86 61.01 49.56
CA GLN A 829 -25.31 61.11 49.61
C GLN A 829 -25.86 61.11 51.05
N LEU A 830 -25.31 60.29 51.95
CA LEU A 830 -25.61 60.31 53.38
C LEU A 830 -25.30 61.68 54.02
N SER A 831 -24.22 62.34 53.59
CA SER A 831 -23.89 63.70 54.08
C SER A 831 -24.89 64.77 53.62
N VAL A 832 -25.60 64.54 52.51
CA VAL A 832 -26.65 65.43 52.00
C VAL A 832 -27.96 65.16 52.74
N VAL A 833 -28.35 63.89 52.88
CA VAL A 833 -29.55 63.51 53.63
C VAL A 833 -29.45 63.93 55.09
N ARG A 834 -28.33 63.70 55.79
CA ARG A 834 -28.16 64.17 57.18
C ARG A 834 -28.27 65.69 57.32
N ARG A 835 -27.74 66.46 56.36
CA ARG A 835 -27.91 67.92 56.37
C ARG A 835 -29.38 68.33 56.22
N HIS A 836 -30.15 67.63 55.38
CA HIS A 836 -31.59 67.85 55.29
C HIS A 836 -32.36 67.35 56.52
N GLU A 837 -31.98 66.23 57.14
CA GLU A 837 -32.58 65.73 58.39
C GLU A 837 -32.32 66.69 59.56
N GLU A 838 -31.09 67.24 59.68
CA GLU A 838 -30.74 68.28 60.66
C GLU A 838 -31.49 69.60 60.41
N GLU A 839 -31.70 69.98 59.14
CA GLU A 839 -32.50 71.15 58.76
C GLU A 839 -34.00 70.95 59.05
N GLN A 840 -34.54 69.76 58.75
CA GLN A 840 -35.90 69.38 59.14
C GLN A 840 -36.08 69.36 60.67
N GLN A 841 -35.11 68.86 61.43
CA GLN A 841 -35.16 68.92 62.90
C GLN A 841 -35.08 70.36 63.45
N ARG A 842 -34.35 71.26 62.79
CA ARG A 842 -34.38 72.70 63.12
C ARG A 842 -35.74 73.33 62.86
N ILE A 843 -36.35 73.03 61.71
CA ILE A 843 -37.70 73.50 61.36
C ILE A 843 -38.73 72.92 62.33
N GLN A 844 -38.67 71.62 62.64
CA GLN A 844 -39.57 70.96 63.58
C GLN A 844 -39.49 71.59 64.98
N LYS A 845 -38.28 71.90 65.48
CA LYS A 845 -38.12 72.62 66.74
C LYS A 845 -38.71 74.04 66.71
N GLN A 846 -38.56 74.77 65.60
CA GLN A 846 -39.17 76.09 65.45
C GLN A 846 -40.70 76.01 65.43
N VAL A 847 -41.28 74.95 64.86
CA VAL A 847 -42.74 74.69 64.87
C VAL A 847 -43.22 74.32 66.27
N GLU A 848 -42.53 73.41 66.98
CA GLU A 848 -42.88 73.05 68.37
C GLU A 848 -42.77 74.24 69.33
N GLU A 849 -41.78 75.12 69.15
CA GLU A 849 -41.60 76.34 69.94
C GLU A 849 -42.73 77.35 69.67
N GLN A 850 -43.17 77.50 68.41
CA GLN A 850 -44.36 78.29 68.05
C GLN A 850 -45.68 77.70 68.54
N GLU A 851 -45.86 76.37 68.51
CA GLU A 851 -47.06 75.71 69.07
C GLU A 851 -47.12 75.83 70.60
N LEU A 852 -45.97 75.87 71.29
CA LEU A 852 -45.90 76.07 72.73
C LEU A 852 -46.27 77.52 73.13
N GLU A 853 -45.92 78.52 72.31
CA GLU A 853 -46.43 79.88 72.48
C GLU A 853 -47.93 79.96 72.20
N ARG A 854 -48.41 79.36 71.10
CA ARG A 854 -49.84 79.38 70.75
C ARG A 854 -50.73 78.75 71.82
N ARG A 855 -50.30 77.62 72.42
CA ARG A 855 -50.99 76.98 73.56
C ARG A 855 -51.04 77.83 74.83
N ARG A 856 -50.11 78.78 75.03
CA ARG A 856 -50.15 79.72 76.17
C ARG A 856 -51.15 80.85 75.94
N GLU A 857 -51.36 81.25 74.69
CA GLU A 857 -52.38 82.23 74.31
C GLU A 857 -53.79 81.62 74.32
N GLU A 858 -53.95 80.40 73.79
CA GLU A 858 -55.22 79.66 73.77
C GLU A 858 -55.79 79.42 75.19
N GLN A 859 -54.94 79.01 76.17
CA GLN A 859 -55.35 78.83 77.57
C GLN A 859 -55.75 80.11 78.32
N HIS A 860 -55.53 81.30 77.74
CA HIS A 860 -56.00 82.57 78.29
C HIS A 860 -57.36 82.98 77.74
N VAL A 861 -57.69 82.57 76.50
CA VAL A 861 -58.94 82.91 75.79
C VAL A 861 -60.07 81.93 76.10
N GLU A 862 -59.76 80.63 76.27
CA GLU A 862 -60.73 79.54 76.46
C GLU A 862 -61.42 79.53 77.86
N ARG A 863 -61.26 80.60 78.65
CA ARG A 863 -61.95 80.79 79.95
C ARG A 863 -63.05 81.86 79.91
N LEU A 864 -63.41 82.36 78.73
CA LEU A 864 -64.33 83.51 78.56
C LEU A 864 -65.55 83.27 77.66
N LEU A 865 -65.68 82.12 76.98
CA LEU A 865 -66.83 81.83 76.11
C LEU A 865 -67.27 80.35 76.24
N GLU A 866 -68.43 80.14 76.84
CA GLU A 866 -69.23 78.92 76.70
C GLU A 866 -70.06 78.95 75.40
N GLU A 867 -70.63 77.77 75.06
CA GLU A 867 -71.74 77.50 74.12
C GLU A 867 -71.43 77.06 72.66
N GLU A 868 -72.33 76.16 72.20
CA GLU A 868 -72.64 75.70 70.84
C GLU A 868 -71.97 74.46 70.18
N GLN A 869 -72.77 73.36 70.19
CA GLN A 869 -73.16 72.47 69.06
C GLN A 869 -72.75 70.97 69.03
N LEU A 870 -73.65 70.19 68.40
CA LEU A 870 -73.83 68.72 68.46
C LEU A 870 -73.14 67.94 67.29
N PRO A 871 -72.99 66.60 67.40
CA PRO A 871 -72.42 65.76 66.34
C PRO A 871 -73.42 65.39 65.21
N PRO A 872 -72.96 65.09 63.97
CA PRO A 872 -73.85 64.79 62.82
C PRO A 872 -74.42 63.37 62.77
N SER A 873 -75.51 63.22 62.00
CA SER A 873 -76.42 62.06 62.01
C SER A 873 -76.09 60.90 61.05
N GLU A 874 -76.78 59.77 61.29
CA GLU A 874 -76.62 58.46 60.62
C GLU A 874 -76.92 58.47 59.10
N GLU A 875 -77.64 59.48 58.61
CA GLU A 875 -78.12 59.58 57.23
C GLU A 875 -76.98 59.78 56.21
N ILE A 876 -75.90 60.46 56.59
CA ILE A 876 -74.70 60.68 55.77
C ILE A 876 -74.02 59.33 55.43
N ARG A 877 -74.05 58.36 56.36
CA ARG A 877 -73.49 57.02 56.13
C ARG A 877 -74.27 56.23 55.09
N ARG A 878 -75.61 56.34 55.07
CA ARG A 878 -76.48 55.66 54.09
C ARG A 878 -76.24 56.19 52.67
N GLN A 879 -76.01 57.49 52.49
CA GLN A 879 -75.73 58.08 51.17
C GLN A 879 -74.35 57.69 50.62
N GLN A 880 -73.28 57.80 51.40
CA GLN A 880 -71.92 57.41 50.97
C GLN A 880 -71.82 55.91 50.61
N PHE A 881 -72.58 55.08 51.30
CA PHE A 881 -72.75 53.66 51.03
C PHE A 881 -73.36 53.39 49.65
N MET A 882 -74.53 53.97 49.34
CA MET A 882 -75.22 53.74 48.05
C MET A 882 -74.40 54.20 46.84
N THR A 883 -73.67 55.31 46.96
CA THR A 883 -72.83 55.83 45.86
C THR A 883 -71.71 54.86 45.47
N THR A 884 -71.10 54.17 46.44
CA THR A 884 -69.94 53.31 46.21
C THR A 884 -70.30 52.00 45.48
N GLU A 885 -71.48 51.43 45.77
CA GLU A 885 -71.94 50.19 45.14
C GLU A 885 -72.32 50.40 43.67
N LEU A 886 -73.11 51.44 43.39
CA LEU A 886 -73.59 51.75 42.04
C LEU A 886 -72.42 52.03 41.07
N ILE A 887 -71.37 52.72 41.52
CA ILE A 887 -70.15 52.96 40.73
C ILE A 887 -69.49 51.65 40.26
N ARG A 888 -69.47 50.60 41.09
CA ARG A 888 -68.87 49.29 40.72
C ARG A 888 -69.72 48.54 39.70
N ILE A 889 -71.04 48.61 39.83
CA ILE A 889 -71.97 48.03 38.84
C ILE A 889 -71.85 48.79 37.51
N ASP A 890 -71.77 50.12 37.55
CA ASP A 890 -71.60 50.97 36.36
C ASP A 890 -70.28 50.69 35.65
N ALA A 891 -69.18 50.49 36.39
CA ALA A 891 -67.90 50.09 35.82
C ALA A 891 -68.00 48.75 35.06
N ALA A 892 -68.66 47.74 35.64
CA ALA A 892 -68.87 46.43 34.98
C ALA A 892 -69.76 46.54 33.73
N LEU A 893 -70.81 47.36 33.76
CA LEU A 893 -71.65 47.62 32.58
C LEU A 893 -70.91 48.47 31.52
N SER A 894 -69.96 49.32 31.93
CA SER A 894 -69.09 50.05 31.01
C SER A 894 -68.12 49.11 30.28
N THR A 895 -67.55 48.08 30.94
CA THR A 895 -66.71 47.10 30.23
C THR A 895 -67.52 46.27 29.24
N LEU A 896 -68.78 45.92 29.57
CA LEU A 896 -69.68 45.28 28.60
C LEU A 896 -69.95 46.19 27.39
N ARG A 897 -70.24 47.48 27.60
CA ARG A 897 -70.42 48.46 26.52
C ARG A 897 -69.18 48.55 25.63
N GLU A 898 -67.99 48.59 26.21
CA GLU A 898 -66.74 48.66 25.46
C GLU A 898 -66.50 47.38 24.63
N GLN A 899 -66.75 46.20 25.19
CA GLN A 899 -66.67 44.95 24.43
C GLN A 899 -67.68 44.90 23.28
N ILE A 900 -68.91 45.39 23.48
CA ILE A 900 -69.92 45.49 22.42
C ILE A 900 -69.46 46.41 21.28
N SER A 901 -68.81 47.54 21.61
CA SER A 901 -68.25 48.44 20.58
C SER A 901 -67.09 47.86 19.77
N ARG A 902 -66.51 46.72 20.19
CA ARG A 902 -65.45 45.98 19.47
C ARG A 902 -66.00 44.86 18.57
N VAL A 903 -67.30 44.54 18.63
CA VAL A 903 -67.93 43.53 17.78
C VAL A 903 -68.18 44.10 16.38
N ASP A 904 -67.75 43.39 15.35
CA ASP A 904 -68.06 43.76 13.96
C ASP A 904 -69.55 43.54 13.66
N GLN A 905 -70.28 44.64 13.62
CA GLN A 905 -71.72 44.70 13.36
C GLN A 905 -72.12 44.12 12.00
N HIS A 906 -71.19 44.08 11.03
CA HIS A 906 -71.45 43.57 9.68
C HIS A 906 -71.29 42.05 9.59
N HIS A 907 -70.36 41.45 10.36
CA HIS A 907 -70.15 39.99 10.37
C HIS A 907 -71.06 39.23 11.34
N SER A 908 -71.55 39.86 12.42
CA SER A 908 -72.42 39.18 13.39
C SER A 908 -73.56 40.07 13.91
N PRO A 909 -74.46 40.55 13.03
CA PRO A 909 -75.51 41.51 13.39
C PRO A 909 -76.50 40.96 14.42
N GLU A 910 -76.82 39.66 14.39
CA GLU A 910 -77.73 39.04 15.38
C GLU A 910 -77.10 39.02 16.78
N ALA A 911 -75.81 38.65 16.88
CA ALA A 911 -75.07 38.65 18.12
C ALA A 911 -74.85 40.07 18.67
N PHE A 912 -74.49 41.03 17.81
CA PHE A 912 -74.38 42.43 18.20
C PHE A 912 -75.71 42.96 18.79
N ASN A 913 -76.83 42.75 18.10
CA ASN A 913 -78.15 43.17 18.56
C ASN A 913 -78.57 42.48 19.87
N LYS A 914 -78.26 41.19 20.06
CA LYS A 914 -78.52 40.48 21.31
C LYS A 914 -77.65 41.01 22.46
N ALA A 915 -76.39 41.38 22.20
CA ALA A 915 -75.48 41.94 23.20
C ALA A 915 -75.86 43.38 23.61
N ASP A 916 -76.22 44.25 22.66
CA ASP A 916 -76.70 45.61 22.96
C ASP A 916 -78.03 45.57 23.74
N ARG A 917 -78.95 44.67 23.35
CA ARG A 917 -80.18 44.42 24.11
C ARG A 917 -79.92 43.92 25.53
N LEU A 918 -78.94 43.03 25.73
CA LEU A 918 -78.51 42.59 27.06
C LEU A 918 -78.01 43.78 27.90
N LEU A 919 -77.14 44.62 27.35
CA LEU A 919 -76.64 45.82 28.05
C LEU A 919 -77.79 46.74 28.47
N LEU A 920 -78.73 47.03 27.56
CA LEU A 920 -79.93 47.82 27.85
C LEU A 920 -80.80 47.22 28.96
N GLN A 921 -80.98 45.89 28.97
CA GLN A 921 -81.76 45.21 30.00
C GLN A 921 -81.04 45.21 31.36
N LEU A 922 -79.73 45.01 31.40
CA LEU A 922 -78.92 45.10 32.63
C LEU A 922 -78.88 46.53 33.19
N GLN A 923 -78.79 47.56 32.33
CA GLN A 923 -78.88 48.96 32.75
C GLN A 923 -80.26 49.31 33.35
N ARG A 924 -81.35 48.77 32.80
CA ARG A 924 -82.69 48.89 33.40
C ARG A 924 -82.76 48.18 34.76
N ALA A 925 -82.21 46.98 34.88
CA ALA A 925 -82.15 46.27 36.16
C ALA A 925 -81.36 47.06 37.23
N ARG A 926 -80.21 47.64 36.86
CA ARG A 926 -79.39 48.50 37.73
C ARG A 926 -80.17 49.74 38.18
N ASN A 927 -80.90 50.39 37.28
CA ASN A 927 -81.69 51.58 37.64
C ASN A 927 -82.87 51.24 38.55
N ASN A 928 -83.56 50.13 38.32
CA ASN A 928 -84.60 49.63 39.22
C ASN A 928 -84.03 49.32 40.61
N TYR A 929 -82.83 48.73 40.68
CA TYR A 929 -82.12 48.48 41.94
C TYR A 929 -81.75 49.77 42.67
N SER A 930 -81.20 50.77 41.97
CA SER A 930 -80.91 52.10 42.52
C SER A 930 -82.17 52.78 43.09
N THR A 931 -83.31 52.67 42.39
CA THR A 931 -84.60 53.18 42.90
C THR A 931 -85.05 52.44 44.16
N ALA A 932 -84.88 51.12 44.23
CA ALA A 932 -85.23 50.32 45.39
C ALA A 932 -84.36 50.64 46.63
N LEU A 933 -83.06 50.91 46.46
CA LEU A 933 -82.16 51.30 47.56
C LEU A 933 -82.52 52.66 48.19
N ASN A 934 -83.04 53.57 47.36
CA ASN A 934 -83.49 54.91 47.78
C ASN A 934 -84.85 54.91 48.49
N GLN A 935 -85.58 53.80 48.51
CA GLN A 935 -86.84 53.68 49.26
C GLN A 935 -86.54 53.34 50.73
N GLN A 936 -87.18 54.06 51.66
CA GLN A 936 -86.82 54.01 53.07
C GLN A 936 -87.19 52.68 53.73
N ASP A 937 -88.27 52.04 53.24
CA ASP A 937 -88.87 50.80 53.78
C ASP A 937 -88.35 49.49 53.14
N VAL A 938 -87.47 49.56 52.13
CA VAL A 938 -86.98 48.36 51.42
C VAL A 938 -85.74 47.79 52.10
N ILE A 939 -85.80 46.50 52.46
CA ILE A 939 -84.65 45.77 53.01
C ILE A 939 -83.58 45.61 51.91
N ILE A 940 -82.41 46.22 52.12
CA ILE A 940 -81.30 46.27 51.14
C ILE A 940 -80.93 44.87 50.62
N SER A 941 -80.89 43.85 51.48
CA SER A 941 -80.59 42.47 51.09
C SER A 941 -81.63 41.85 50.14
N GLN A 942 -82.91 42.23 50.26
CA GLN A 942 -83.97 41.77 49.38
C GLN A 942 -83.87 42.43 48.00
N ALA A 943 -83.66 43.75 47.94
CA ALA A 943 -83.39 44.46 46.69
C ALA A 943 -82.16 43.87 45.97
N SER A 944 -81.11 43.55 46.76
CA SER A 944 -79.86 42.95 46.28
C SER A 944 -80.07 41.57 45.66
N SER A 945 -80.88 40.69 46.28
CA SER A 945 -81.20 39.37 45.72
C SER A 945 -81.99 39.50 44.41
N THR A 946 -83.04 40.31 44.39
CA THR A 946 -83.88 40.53 43.20
C THR A 946 -83.08 41.08 42.02
N PHE A 947 -82.13 42.00 42.27
CA PHE A 947 -81.24 42.52 41.25
C PHE A 947 -80.27 41.45 40.72
N LYS A 948 -79.63 40.68 41.62
CA LYS A 948 -78.71 39.58 41.26
C LYS A 948 -79.40 38.51 40.42
N GLU A 949 -80.59 38.05 40.84
CA GLU A 949 -81.39 37.05 40.12
C GLU A 949 -81.85 37.56 38.75
N THR A 950 -82.17 38.85 38.64
CA THR A 950 -82.53 39.47 37.37
C THR A 950 -81.33 39.54 36.42
N CYS A 951 -80.15 39.91 36.92
CA CYS A 951 -78.92 39.92 36.10
C CYS A 951 -78.52 38.53 35.62
N ALA A 952 -78.60 37.51 36.50
CA ALA A 952 -78.32 36.13 36.14
C ALA A 952 -79.23 35.66 34.99
N ARG A 953 -80.55 35.80 35.15
CA ARG A 953 -81.54 35.41 34.15
C ARG A 953 -81.36 36.10 32.80
N LEU A 954 -81.01 37.40 32.81
CA LEU A 954 -80.74 38.17 31.58
C LEU A 954 -79.47 37.69 30.87
N ILE A 955 -78.40 37.44 31.63
CA ILE A 955 -77.14 36.93 31.09
C ILE A 955 -77.32 35.51 30.54
N ASP A 956 -78.03 34.64 31.26
CA ASP A 956 -78.28 33.25 30.82
C ASP A 956 -79.18 33.17 29.56
N ASP A 957 -80.13 34.10 29.36
CA ASP A 957 -80.91 34.22 28.11
C ASP A 957 -80.08 34.68 26.90
N ALA A 958 -79.00 35.44 27.15
CA ALA A 958 -78.12 35.94 26.11
C ALA A 958 -76.92 35.02 25.82
N LYS A 959 -76.45 34.29 26.83
CA LYS A 959 -75.22 33.50 26.78
C LYS A 959 -75.17 32.51 25.61
N PRO A 960 -76.20 31.66 25.32
CA PRO A 960 -76.09 30.65 24.26
C PRO A 960 -75.78 31.21 22.87
N LEU A 961 -76.31 32.40 22.55
CA LEU A 961 -76.10 33.03 21.25
C LEU A 961 -74.76 33.78 21.21
N LEU A 962 -74.43 34.53 22.26
CA LEU A 962 -73.17 35.29 22.34
C LEU A 962 -71.94 34.40 22.53
N GLU A 963 -72.10 33.22 23.14
CA GLU A 963 -71.06 32.20 23.25
C GLU A 963 -70.82 31.51 21.90
N ARG A 964 -71.88 31.14 21.18
CA ARG A 964 -71.80 30.54 19.83
C ARG A 964 -71.17 31.49 18.80
N ASP A 965 -71.59 32.75 18.79
CA ASP A 965 -71.27 33.68 17.71
C ASP A 965 -70.07 34.59 18.00
N LEU A 966 -69.75 34.86 19.28
CA LEU A 966 -68.66 35.74 19.68
C LEU A 966 -67.65 35.08 20.65
N GLY A 967 -67.88 33.84 21.09
CA GLY A 967 -67.04 33.17 22.10
C GLY A 967 -67.17 33.75 23.52
N TRP A 968 -68.21 34.53 23.81
CA TRP A 968 -68.33 35.31 25.06
C TRP A 968 -68.79 34.53 26.29
N GLY A 969 -68.85 33.18 26.25
CA GLY A 969 -69.36 32.34 27.33
C GLY A 969 -68.69 32.59 28.69
N ASP A 970 -67.36 32.56 28.72
CA ASP A 970 -66.58 32.86 29.94
C ASP A 970 -66.63 34.33 30.32
N TYR A 971 -66.60 35.24 29.34
CA TYR A 971 -66.67 36.68 29.57
C TYR A 971 -67.97 37.07 30.29
N LEU A 972 -69.12 36.58 29.80
CA LEU A 972 -70.43 36.80 30.40
C LEU A 972 -70.56 36.15 31.78
N THR A 973 -69.97 34.97 31.96
CA THR A 973 -69.91 34.29 33.27
C THR A 973 -69.08 35.11 34.28
N ASN A 974 -67.97 35.69 33.85
CA ASN A 974 -67.12 36.59 34.65
C ASN A 974 -67.78 37.96 34.91
N LEU A 975 -68.57 38.48 33.97
CA LEU A 975 -69.38 39.68 34.18
C LEU A 975 -70.43 39.46 35.27
N LEU A 976 -71.17 38.36 35.21
CA LEU A 976 -72.15 38.00 36.25
C LEU A 976 -71.48 37.82 37.63
N LYS A 977 -70.31 37.17 37.69
CA LYS A 977 -69.50 37.07 38.91
C LYS A 977 -69.06 38.44 39.43
N THR A 978 -68.69 39.37 38.56
CA THR A 978 -68.26 40.72 38.92
C THR A 978 -69.42 41.53 39.52
N ILE A 979 -70.60 41.49 38.88
CA ILE A 979 -71.83 42.11 39.40
C ILE A 979 -72.22 41.46 40.75
N ALA A 980 -72.19 40.13 40.85
CA ALA A 980 -72.50 39.42 42.08
C ALA A 980 -71.49 39.75 43.21
N ASN A 981 -70.20 39.88 42.91
CA ASN A 981 -69.17 40.27 43.89
C ASN A 981 -69.35 41.72 44.37
N ALA A 982 -69.79 42.64 43.50
CA ALA A 982 -70.11 44.02 43.89
C ALA A 982 -71.24 44.07 44.94
N ILE A 983 -72.28 43.24 44.74
CA ILE A 983 -73.43 43.11 45.64
C ILE A 983 -73.09 42.33 46.92
N ILE A 984 -72.31 41.24 46.83
CA ILE A 984 -71.99 40.39 47.99
C ILE A 984 -71.10 41.11 49.01
N TRP A 985 -70.31 42.10 48.58
CA TRP A 985 -69.53 42.97 49.47
C TRP A 985 -70.40 43.72 50.51
N VAL A 986 -71.71 43.82 50.27
CA VAL A 986 -72.70 44.47 51.16
C VAL A 986 -73.35 43.50 52.16
N GLY A 987 -73.33 42.18 51.89
CA GLY A 987 -73.97 41.18 52.75
C GLY A 987 -73.16 40.73 53.96
N SER A 988 -71.87 41.08 54.02
CA SER A 988 -70.94 40.68 55.08
C SER A 988 -70.06 41.86 55.50
N PHE A 989 -70.06 42.18 56.81
CA PHE A 989 -69.33 43.32 57.36
C PHE A 989 -67.79 43.16 57.22
N GLY A 990 -67.23 43.65 56.11
CA GLY A 990 -65.84 44.08 56.00
C GLY A 990 -64.74 43.01 55.86
N GLN A 991 -65.06 41.72 55.78
CA GLN A 991 -64.04 40.69 55.54
C GLN A 991 -63.73 40.50 54.04
N ARG A 992 -62.45 40.64 53.68
CA ARG A 992 -61.97 40.53 52.30
C ARG A 992 -61.85 39.07 51.85
N SER A 993 -62.80 38.62 51.02
CA SER A 993 -62.61 37.45 50.15
C SER A 993 -63.43 37.61 48.87
N SER A 994 -62.75 37.57 47.72
CA SER A 994 -63.41 37.52 46.41
C SER A 994 -64.06 36.14 46.22
N PHE A 995 -65.30 36.00 46.68
CA PHE A 995 -65.99 34.70 46.84
C PHE A 995 -66.16 33.87 45.57
N PHE A 996 -66.08 34.50 44.39
CA PHE A 996 -66.06 33.78 43.12
C PHE A 996 -64.77 34.10 42.35
N PRO A 997 -63.84 33.13 42.20
CA PRO A 997 -62.71 33.30 41.29
C PRO A 997 -63.21 33.46 39.85
N LEU A 998 -62.60 34.40 39.12
CA LEU A 998 -62.83 34.59 37.70
C LEU A 998 -62.29 33.37 36.94
N ILE A 999 -63.05 32.89 35.96
CA ILE A 999 -62.60 31.81 35.06
C ILE A 999 -61.48 32.39 34.20
N ARG A 1000 -60.29 31.77 34.26
CA ARG A 1000 -59.15 32.12 33.40
C ARG A 1000 -59.37 31.45 32.05
N SER A 1001 -59.22 32.19 30.95
CA SER A 1001 -59.36 31.63 29.61
C SER A 1001 -58.21 30.66 29.29
N GLU A 1002 -58.50 29.58 28.56
CA GLU A 1002 -57.51 28.57 28.16
C GLU A 1002 -56.33 29.17 27.38
N SER A 1003 -56.55 30.29 26.68
CA SER A 1003 -55.51 31.05 25.98
C SER A 1003 -54.37 31.55 26.88
N ILE A 1004 -54.63 31.84 28.17
CA ILE A 1004 -53.59 32.28 29.12
C ILE A 1004 -52.76 31.07 29.60
N LEU A 1005 -53.41 29.93 29.85
CA LEU A 1005 -52.73 28.68 30.19
C LEU A 1005 -51.92 28.12 29.01
N ALA A 1006 -52.32 28.41 27.77
CA ALA A 1006 -51.55 28.08 26.58
C ALA A 1006 -50.25 28.91 26.45
N ILE A 1007 -50.27 30.19 26.84
CA ILE A 1007 -49.08 31.06 26.78
C ILE A 1007 -48.05 30.65 27.84
N GLU A 1008 -48.45 30.41 29.09
CA GLU A 1008 -47.54 29.93 30.16
C GLU A 1008 -46.89 28.58 29.80
N ASN A 1009 -47.59 27.68 29.10
CA ASN A 1009 -47.04 26.41 28.60
C ASN A 1009 -46.09 26.57 27.38
N VAL A 1010 -46.20 27.67 26.64
CA VAL A 1010 -45.28 27.99 25.54
C VAL A 1010 -44.00 28.64 26.08
N GLU A 1011 -44.11 29.51 27.08
CA GLU A 1011 -42.94 30.09 27.77
C GLU A 1011 -42.08 29.00 28.43
N GLN A 1012 -42.68 28.06 29.18
CA GLN A 1012 -41.94 26.92 29.75
C GLN A 1012 -41.30 25.96 28.72
N ARG A 1013 -41.75 25.97 27.46
CA ARG A 1013 -41.15 25.16 26.38
C ARG A 1013 -40.05 25.88 25.61
N LEU A 1014 -40.08 27.22 25.58
CA LEU A 1014 -39.04 28.03 24.94
C LEU A 1014 -37.74 28.08 25.77
N GLU A 1015 -37.82 28.02 27.10
CA GLU A 1015 -36.64 28.01 27.99
C GLU A 1015 -35.79 26.73 27.91
N LEU A 1016 -36.31 25.63 27.34
CA LEU A 1016 -35.61 24.34 27.21
C LEU A 1016 -35.05 24.05 25.81
N SER A 1017 -35.09 25.02 24.88
CA SER A 1017 -34.71 24.80 23.46
C SER A 1017 -33.64 25.77 22.91
N GLN A 1018 -32.82 26.36 23.78
CA GLN A 1018 -31.60 27.09 23.38
C GLN A 1018 -30.35 26.62 24.13
N ASN A 1019 -29.78 25.50 23.69
CA ASN A 1019 -28.34 25.29 23.72
C ASN A 1019 -27.95 24.25 22.65
N PRO A 1020 -27.02 24.54 21.72
CA PRO A 1020 -26.63 23.59 20.68
C PRO A 1020 -25.47 22.71 21.14
N PHE A 1021 -25.75 21.42 21.34
CA PHE A 1021 -24.83 20.30 21.11
C PHE A 1021 -25.62 19.05 20.75
#